data_AF-A0A1I4MRS1-F1
#
_entry.id   AF-A0A1I4MRS1-F1
#
_cell.length_a   1.000
_cell.length_b   1.000
_cell.length_c   1.000
_cell.angle_alpha   90.00
_cell.angle_beta   90.00
_cell.angle_gamma   90.00
#
_symmetry.space_group_name_H-M   'P 1'
#
loop_
_entity.id
_entity.type
_entity.pdbx_description
1 polymer ?
#
loop_
_entity_poly.entity_id
_entity_poly.type
_entity_poly.pdbx_seq_one_letter_code
_entity_poly.pdbx_strand_id
1 'polypeptide(L)'
;MKRTPWLPELAAGLLLATLAVAAQAQSPVFNADNKLVPSPEYPDRGDDLLSYEPNLAFRLGRPTFGAGLSTVPTYQSISVYWAPPDGAEGNTATVHYRAQGQQEWKEGLALWFDPRNKEYRGSLTMLKAGTSYEVQVQLQSGTTESKNETTWSDNYPIGETRIMKGGVKTLELVDSGRPDAYVLYVPEPGSQIDMGVPNLLMGNGNNCITVKASYVIVRGFTLKNCQRQGIAIMAPSHDVVIEENDISGFGGGILNSNQEAPIAGPTNKIVTGREYDAGIYCYSYVNALDQRASRITIQRNRIYEPRYGSQDWGPAPVTHPNSAQAIMFGKCGTNNVIRYNEIRSVAGHYFNDGIGGESNFTFEGFPFADSDIYGNNISGVYDDAIESEGGNRNVRIWGNYLHRTYMGIAMAAVAQGPLYVFRNVLGDTVGMANPNAANQDTASHGNFFKIGSKTEKVNGGRIYLFHNTNLQPRPPAGTGLTYNVGTGGAIGMAGGATCNVVSRNNVISAATKWWTVVQLNEECGKNDIDYDVYWGRLIDGVEAHGTYAEPIFNATLDPVLVRADLHDATGPRTSGQVFKATVDVAAIGDFTLRAGSLGRGKAQRLPNFNDEYATPDAGAHQSGTGKMEFGVDAYRTPKP
;
A
#
# COMPACT_ATOMS: atom_id res chain seq x y z
N MET A 1 63.96 52.13 -20.17
CA MET A 1 65.15 52.42 -19.32
C MET A 1 64.80 52.10 -17.87
N LYS A 2 65.83 51.81 -17.09
CA LYS A 2 65.86 51.18 -15.76
C LYS A 2 65.06 51.89 -14.64
N ARG A 3 64.53 51.05 -13.74
CA ARG A 3 64.58 51.09 -12.25
C ARG A 3 63.77 52.15 -11.46
N THR A 4 63.00 51.60 -10.52
CA THR A 4 62.61 52.05 -9.15
C THR A 4 63.71 52.78 -8.35
N PRO A 5 63.53 53.29 -7.09
CA PRO A 5 62.42 53.22 -6.08
C PRO A 5 62.08 54.56 -5.37
N TRP A 6 61.21 54.56 -4.33
CA TRP A 6 61.38 55.13 -2.96
C TRP A 6 60.01 55.31 -2.23
N LEU A 7 59.93 54.80 -1.01
CA LEU A 7 58.86 54.91 0.02
C LEU A 7 59.40 55.82 1.17
N PRO A 8 58.58 56.49 2.01
CA PRO A 8 58.03 55.83 3.20
C PRO A 8 56.65 56.31 3.76
N GLU A 9 55.97 55.36 4.43
CA GLU A 9 55.17 55.37 5.69
C GLU A 9 54.54 56.70 6.22
N LEU A 10 53.29 56.76 6.72
CA LEU A 10 52.63 55.94 7.76
C LEU A 10 51.10 56.19 7.78
N ALA A 11 50.28 55.14 7.92
CA ALA A 11 49.35 54.92 9.05
C ALA A 11 48.13 54.01 8.72
N ALA A 12 47.94 53.02 9.60
CA ALA A 12 46.72 52.28 9.91
C ALA A 12 46.23 51.19 8.93
N GLY A 13 46.79 49.99 9.09
CA GLY A 13 46.03 48.86 9.65
C GLY A 13 45.22 47.99 8.68
N LEU A 14 45.85 46.95 8.13
CA LEU A 14 45.34 45.56 8.11
C LEU A 14 46.41 44.64 7.45
N LEU A 15 46.95 43.66 8.18
CA LEU A 15 47.65 42.48 7.63
C LEU A 15 47.01 41.25 8.31
N LEU A 16 46.40 40.32 7.55
CA LEU A 16 47.02 39.13 6.93
C LEU A 16 47.64 38.20 8.00
N ALA A 17 47.46 36.88 8.01
CA ALA A 17 46.81 35.89 7.16
C ALA A 17 46.77 34.60 7.99
N THR A 18 45.99 33.59 7.59
CA THR A 18 46.47 32.19 7.55
C THR A 18 45.46 31.29 6.83
N LEU A 19 45.99 30.54 5.87
CA LEU A 19 45.62 29.20 5.41
C LEU A 19 44.27 28.63 5.90
N ALA A 20 43.36 28.34 4.96
CA ALA A 20 42.40 27.26 5.14
C ALA A 20 42.21 26.51 3.81
N VAL A 21 42.61 25.24 3.86
CA VAL A 21 42.29 24.17 2.91
C VAL A 21 40.79 24.22 2.60
N ALA A 22 40.44 24.08 1.32
CA ALA A 22 39.06 23.96 0.88
C ALA A 22 38.41 22.75 1.57
N ALA A 23 37.56 23.02 2.56
CA ALA A 23 36.64 22.02 3.10
C ALA A 23 35.56 21.79 2.03
N GLN A 24 35.57 20.60 1.43
CA GLN A 24 34.36 20.00 0.88
C GLN A 24 33.27 20.11 1.94
N ALA A 25 32.25 20.92 1.70
CA ALA A 25 31.03 20.86 2.48
C ALA A 25 30.45 19.46 2.25
N GLN A 26 30.67 18.57 3.22
CA GLN A 26 29.90 17.36 3.36
C GLN A 26 28.42 17.80 3.36
N SER A 27 27.70 17.42 2.30
CA SER A 27 26.24 17.31 2.38
C SER A 27 25.91 16.52 3.64
N PRO A 28 24.80 16.80 4.34
CA PRO A 28 24.41 15.99 5.48
C PRO A 28 24.30 14.54 5.01
N VAL A 29 25.34 13.77 5.31
CA VAL A 29 25.25 12.33 5.39
C VAL A 29 24.23 12.14 6.50
N PHE A 30 23.14 11.46 6.18
CA PHE A 30 22.19 11.00 7.17
C PHE A 30 22.94 10.11 8.15
N ASN A 31 23.56 10.69 9.18
CA ASN A 31 23.60 10.04 10.48
C ASN A 31 22.15 10.05 10.92
N ALA A 32 21.46 8.95 10.63
CA ALA A 32 20.35 8.55 11.43
C ALA A 32 20.91 8.37 12.85
N ASP A 33 20.96 9.46 13.62
CA ASP A 33 20.94 9.42 15.08
C ASP A 33 19.55 8.96 15.57
N ASN A 34 18.93 8.01 14.86
CA ASN A 34 18.25 6.89 15.47
C ASN A 34 19.32 6.11 16.23
N LYS A 35 19.77 6.66 17.37
CA LYS A 35 19.96 5.79 18.51
C LYS A 35 18.67 5.02 18.58
N LEU A 36 18.79 3.72 18.32
CA LEU A 36 17.75 2.72 18.46
C LEU A 36 17.04 3.01 19.78
N VAL A 37 15.99 3.83 19.73
CA VAL A 37 14.90 3.69 20.66
C VAL A 37 14.43 2.29 20.30
N PRO A 38 14.55 1.32 21.23
CA PRO A 38 13.96 0.03 20.98
C PRO A 38 12.55 0.34 20.50
N SER A 39 12.20 -0.14 19.30
CA SER A 39 10.79 -0.39 19.01
C SER A 39 10.25 -0.98 20.31
N PRO A 40 9.14 -0.47 20.88
CA PRO A 40 8.54 -1.15 22.03
C PRO A 40 8.59 -2.61 21.67
N GLU A 41 9.34 -3.38 22.47
CA GLU A 41 9.48 -4.81 22.27
C GLU A 41 8.03 -5.24 22.15
N TYR A 42 7.61 -5.62 20.93
CA TYR A 42 6.39 -6.39 20.80
C TYR A 42 6.70 -7.55 21.70
N PRO A 43 6.06 -7.66 22.89
CA PRO A 43 6.35 -8.79 23.73
C PRO A 43 6.07 -9.97 22.82
N ASP A 44 7.12 -10.75 22.57
CA ASP A 44 7.08 -12.10 22.05
C ASP A 44 6.00 -12.79 22.90
N ARG A 45 4.74 -12.65 22.49
CA ARG A 45 3.61 -13.26 23.19
C ARG A 45 3.59 -14.67 22.67
N GLY A 46 4.51 -15.43 23.23
CA GLY A 46 4.62 -16.87 23.16
C GLY A 46 4.91 -17.32 21.74
N ASP A 47 6.18 -17.61 21.51
CA ASP A 47 6.63 -18.69 20.65
C ASP A 47 5.99 -18.69 19.26
N ASP A 48 6.72 -18.19 18.27
CA ASP A 48 6.59 -18.75 16.92
C ASP A 48 6.94 -20.25 17.02
N LEU A 49 5.94 -21.06 17.39
CA LEU A 49 5.98 -22.52 17.48
C LEU A 49 6.24 -23.18 16.11
N LEU A 50 6.53 -22.39 15.08
CA LEU A 50 7.02 -22.83 13.77
C LEU A 50 8.53 -22.63 13.60
N SER A 51 9.27 -22.17 14.61
CA SER A 51 10.73 -22.01 14.57
C SER A 51 11.45 -23.22 15.17
N TYR A 52 12.38 -23.82 14.38
CA TYR A 52 13.47 -24.78 14.72
C TYR A 52 13.62 -26.05 13.85
N GLU A 53 13.10 -26.12 12.62
CA GLU A 53 13.48 -27.22 11.68
C GLU A 53 13.87 -26.71 10.28
N PRO A 54 15.05 -27.01 9.72
CA PRO A 54 15.61 -26.33 8.54
C PRO A 54 14.76 -26.38 7.24
N ASN A 55 13.60 -27.07 7.21
CA ASN A 55 12.77 -27.25 6.02
C ASN A 55 11.25 -27.53 6.21
N LEU A 56 10.53 -27.01 7.23
CA LEU A 56 9.10 -27.34 7.44
C LEU A 56 8.11 -26.64 6.48
N ALA A 57 8.09 -27.16 5.27
CA ALA A 57 7.49 -26.73 4.05
C ALA A 57 7.50 -25.18 3.63
N PHE A 58 8.63 -24.44 3.55
CA PHE A 58 8.75 -23.00 3.12
C PHE A 58 7.55 -22.21 3.65
N ARG A 59 7.55 -22.16 4.97
CA ARG A 59 6.53 -22.76 5.85
C ARG A 59 5.19 -22.00 5.78
N LEU A 60 4.06 -22.45 5.24
CA LEU A 60 3.66 -23.68 4.54
C LEU A 60 2.71 -23.40 3.36
N GLY A 61 3.22 -22.84 2.27
CA GLY A 61 2.54 -22.96 0.97
C GLY A 61 3.47 -23.61 -0.06
N ARG A 62 3.45 -24.94 -0.15
CA ARG A 62 4.36 -25.76 -1.01
C ARG A 62 3.57 -26.69 -1.95
N PRO A 63 4.17 -27.19 -3.05
CA PRO A 63 5.13 -28.30 -2.95
C PRO A 63 6.59 -27.91 -3.18
N THR A 64 7.46 -28.87 -2.86
CA THR A 64 8.77 -28.64 -2.25
C THR A 64 9.92 -29.04 -3.17
N PHE A 65 9.72 -28.94 -4.49
CA PHE A 65 10.45 -29.59 -5.59
C PHE A 65 9.59 -30.70 -6.24
N GLY A 66 9.57 -30.76 -7.57
CA GLY A 66 8.82 -31.75 -8.35
C GLY A 66 7.32 -31.51 -8.46
N ALA A 67 6.87 -30.26 -8.32
CA ALA A 67 5.45 -29.89 -8.44
C ALA A 67 5.09 -29.55 -9.89
N GLY A 68 3.97 -30.13 -10.37
CA GLY A 68 3.35 -29.69 -11.61
C GLY A 68 2.82 -28.26 -11.54
N LEU A 69 2.46 -27.72 -12.69
CA LEU A 69 1.93 -26.38 -12.87
C LEU A 69 0.64 -26.20 -12.05
N SER A 70 0.65 -25.20 -11.17
CA SER A 70 -0.54 -24.81 -10.42
C SER A 70 -0.85 -23.34 -10.62
N THR A 71 -2.14 -23.02 -10.48
CA THR A 71 -2.72 -21.73 -10.80
C THR A 71 -3.73 -21.36 -9.73
N VAL A 72 -3.82 -20.08 -9.39
CA VAL A 72 -4.78 -19.55 -8.41
C VAL A 72 -5.38 -18.25 -8.95
N PRO A 73 -6.68 -18.23 -9.30
CA PRO A 73 -7.31 -17.05 -9.89
C PRO A 73 -7.87 -16.08 -8.84
N THR A 74 -7.95 -14.82 -9.25
CA THR A 74 -8.85 -13.79 -8.73
C THR A 74 -9.73 -13.28 -9.88
N TYR A 75 -10.37 -12.11 -9.76
CA TYR A 75 -11.18 -11.52 -10.82
C TYR A 75 -10.36 -11.12 -12.05
N GLN A 76 -9.15 -10.57 -11.88
CA GLN A 76 -8.36 -10.01 -12.99
C GLN A 76 -6.93 -10.54 -13.02
N SER A 77 -6.63 -11.56 -12.23
CA SER A 77 -5.29 -12.12 -12.14
C SER A 77 -5.33 -13.65 -12.03
N ILE A 78 -4.25 -14.29 -12.50
CA ILE A 78 -3.97 -15.70 -12.27
C ILE A 78 -2.54 -15.80 -11.74
N SER A 79 -2.39 -16.24 -10.49
CA SER A 79 -1.09 -16.66 -9.96
C SER A 79 -0.65 -17.94 -10.65
N VAL A 80 0.65 -18.07 -10.90
CA VAL A 80 1.28 -19.23 -11.54
C VAL A 80 2.43 -19.72 -10.68
N TYR A 81 2.47 -21.03 -10.43
CA TYR A 81 3.50 -21.71 -9.66
C TYR A 81 3.97 -22.95 -10.41
N TRP A 82 5.28 -23.20 -10.42
CA TRP A 82 5.83 -24.38 -11.06
C TRP A 82 7.18 -24.79 -10.47
N ALA A 83 7.38 -26.07 -10.17
CA ALA A 83 8.65 -26.58 -9.62
C ALA A 83 9.10 -27.85 -10.37
N PRO A 84 9.45 -27.75 -11.66
CA PRO A 84 9.87 -28.89 -12.47
C PRO A 84 11.24 -29.42 -12.02
N PRO A 85 11.57 -30.70 -12.28
CA PRO A 85 12.84 -31.29 -11.85
C PRO A 85 14.11 -30.57 -12.36
N ASP A 86 14.02 -29.95 -13.54
CA ASP A 86 15.10 -29.18 -14.19
C ASP A 86 14.98 -27.66 -13.96
N GLY A 87 14.20 -27.23 -12.97
CA GLY A 87 14.07 -25.83 -12.58
C GLY A 87 15.36 -25.28 -11.94
N ALA A 88 15.82 -24.12 -12.42
CA ALA A 88 17.02 -23.45 -11.96
C ALA A 88 16.99 -21.95 -12.31
N GLU A 89 17.77 -21.13 -11.58
CA GLU A 89 17.86 -19.68 -11.83
C GLU A 89 18.36 -19.36 -13.25
N GLY A 90 19.25 -20.18 -13.81
CA GLY A 90 19.74 -20.05 -15.18
C GLY A 90 18.86 -20.68 -16.26
N ASN A 91 17.73 -21.31 -15.90
CA ASN A 91 16.79 -21.91 -16.85
C ASN A 91 15.49 -21.07 -16.84
N THR A 92 15.38 -20.10 -17.74
CA THR A 92 14.25 -19.14 -17.69
C THR A 92 12.92 -19.84 -17.96
N ALA A 93 11.87 -19.51 -17.20
CA ALA A 93 10.51 -19.99 -17.41
C ALA A 93 9.64 -18.90 -18.05
N THR A 94 9.36 -19.03 -19.34
CA THR A 94 8.42 -18.14 -20.07
C THR A 94 6.99 -18.59 -19.82
N VAL A 95 6.06 -17.64 -19.74
CA VAL A 95 4.62 -17.93 -19.58
C VAL A 95 3.86 -17.30 -20.73
N HIS A 96 2.94 -18.07 -21.31
CA HIS A 96 2.03 -17.63 -22.35
C HIS A 96 0.60 -17.92 -21.93
N TYR A 97 -0.33 -17.09 -22.38
CA TYR A 97 -1.74 -17.26 -22.08
C TYR A 97 -2.64 -16.81 -23.23
N ARG A 98 -3.83 -17.38 -23.30
CA ARG A 98 -4.89 -16.91 -24.18
C ARG A 98 -6.26 -17.21 -23.57
N ALA A 99 -7.25 -16.38 -23.87
CA ALA A 99 -8.62 -16.72 -23.51
C ALA A 99 -9.06 -17.94 -24.32
N GLN A 100 -9.78 -18.86 -23.71
CA GLN A 100 -10.23 -20.09 -24.36
C GLN A 100 -11.01 -19.77 -25.64
N GLY A 101 -10.66 -20.45 -26.73
CA GLY A 101 -11.26 -20.24 -28.06
C GLY A 101 -10.57 -19.14 -28.89
N GLN A 102 -9.67 -18.35 -28.30
CA GLN A 102 -8.77 -17.47 -29.06
C GLN A 102 -7.61 -18.29 -29.65
N GLN A 103 -7.09 -17.87 -30.80
CA GLN A 103 -5.96 -18.55 -31.43
C GLN A 103 -4.62 -17.97 -30.96
N GLU A 104 -4.56 -16.64 -30.81
CA GLU A 104 -3.34 -15.90 -30.48
C GLU A 104 -2.95 -16.08 -29.01
N TRP A 105 -1.70 -16.51 -28.80
CA TRP A 105 -1.06 -16.52 -27.50
C TRP A 105 -0.48 -15.14 -27.19
N LYS A 106 -0.71 -14.68 -25.96
CA LYS A 106 -0.05 -13.52 -25.39
C LYS A 106 1.08 -13.99 -24.48
N GLU A 107 2.16 -13.21 -24.44
CA GLU A 107 3.27 -13.43 -23.52
C GLU A 107 2.96 -12.76 -22.18
N GLY A 108 3.27 -13.44 -21.07
CA GLY A 108 3.33 -12.83 -19.74
C GLY A 108 4.76 -12.67 -19.26
N LEU A 109 4.96 -11.85 -18.23
CA LEU A 109 6.28 -11.68 -17.62
C LEU A 109 6.81 -13.05 -17.18
N ALA A 110 8.05 -13.37 -17.58
CA ALA A 110 8.69 -14.63 -17.22
C ALA A 110 8.63 -14.87 -15.70
N LEU A 111 8.40 -16.13 -15.31
CA LEU A 111 8.27 -16.49 -13.91
C LEU A 111 9.62 -16.32 -13.20
N TRP A 112 9.60 -15.76 -12.01
CA TRP A 112 10.79 -15.62 -11.17
C TRP A 112 11.08 -16.95 -10.47
N PHE A 113 12.32 -17.44 -10.62
CA PHE A 113 12.81 -18.58 -9.86
C PHE A 113 13.32 -18.15 -8.49
N ASP A 114 12.75 -18.69 -7.42
CA ASP A 114 13.27 -18.50 -6.07
C ASP A 114 14.16 -19.68 -5.65
N PRO A 115 15.49 -19.50 -5.56
CA PRO A 115 16.40 -20.58 -5.21
C PRO A 115 16.21 -21.09 -3.77
N ARG A 116 15.54 -20.32 -2.90
CA ARG A 116 15.29 -20.69 -1.50
C ARG A 116 14.30 -21.87 -1.38
N ASN A 117 13.38 -22.01 -2.33
CA ASN A 117 12.42 -23.12 -2.39
C ASN A 117 12.38 -23.87 -3.74
N LYS A 118 13.22 -23.50 -4.71
CA LYS A 118 13.33 -24.10 -6.05
C LYS A 118 12.01 -24.10 -6.83
N GLU A 119 11.34 -22.96 -6.83
CA GLU A 119 10.03 -22.78 -7.44
C GLU A 119 10.02 -21.54 -8.33
N TYR A 120 9.44 -21.68 -9.52
CA TYR A 120 9.05 -20.55 -10.35
C TYR A 120 7.71 -19.99 -9.89
N ARG A 121 7.65 -18.68 -9.73
CA ARG A 121 6.43 -17.95 -9.37
C ARG A 121 6.25 -16.73 -10.26
N GLY A 122 5.01 -16.47 -10.63
CA GLY A 122 4.63 -15.24 -11.29
C GLY A 122 3.12 -15.06 -11.35
N SER A 123 2.68 -13.95 -11.92
CA SER A 123 1.25 -13.66 -12.10
C SER A 123 0.97 -13.13 -13.50
N LEU A 124 -0.14 -13.61 -14.05
CA LEU A 124 -0.83 -12.94 -15.16
C LEU A 124 -1.81 -11.94 -14.56
N THR A 125 -1.86 -10.72 -15.09
CA THR A 125 -2.66 -9.60 -14.55
C THR A 125 -3.51 -8.95 -15.64
N MET A 126 -4.41 -8.05 -15.24
CA MET A 126 -5.29 -7.30 -16.17
C MET A 126 -6.13 -8.21 -17.08
N LEU A 127 -6.49 -9.40 -16.59
CA LEU A 127 -7.34 -10.36 -17.28
C LEU A 127 -8.81 -9.96 -17.13
N LYS A 128 -9.65 -10.51 -18.02
CA LYS A 128 -11.11 -10.32 -17.93
C LYS A 128 -11.67 -11.25 -16.87
N ALA A 129 -12.57 -10.75 -16.01
CA ALA A 129 -13.32 -11.55 -15.04
C ALA A 129 -14.23 -12.59 -15.70
N GLY A 130 -14.48 -13.70 -14.99
CA GLY A 130 -15.34 -14.80 -15.43
C GLY A 130 -14.92 -15.44 -16.75
N THR A 131 -13.63 -15.40 -17.09
CA THR A 131 -13.11 -15.84 -18.39
C THR A 131 -12.14 -17.00 -18.17
N SER A 132 -12.31 -18.07 -18.95
CA SER A 132 -11.40 -19.21 -18.96
C SER A 132 -10.20 -18.90 -19.85
N TYR A 133 -8.99 -19.18 -19.32
CA TYR A 133 -7.72 -18.99 -19.99
C TYR A 133 -6.98 -20.33 -20.09
N GLU A 134 -6.33 -20.56 -21.21
CA GLU A 134 -5.26 -21.55 -21.34
C GLU A 134 -3.96 -20.88 -20.94
N VAL A 135 -3.23 -21.45 -19.97
CA VAL A 135 -1.93 -20.97 -19.48
C VAL A 135 -0.88 -22.03 -19.81
N GLN A 136 0.21 -21.61 -20.44
CA GLN A 136 1.35 -22.46 -20.79
C GLN A 136 2.64 -21.89 -20.19
N VAL A 137 3.45 -22.75 -19.59
CA VAL A 137 4.79 -22.38 -19.10
C VAL A 137 5.81 -23.26 -19.81
N GLN A 138 6.91 -22.64 -20.26
CA GLN A 138 8.00 -23.33 -20.96
C GLN A 138 9.35 -22.87 -20.41
N LEU A 139 10.18 -23.84 -20.00
CA LEU A 139 11.59 -23.61 -19.70
C LEU A 139 12.39 -23.44 -20.98
N GLN A 140 13.48 -22.70 -20.88
CA GLN A 140 14.48 -22.58 -21.94
C GLN A 140 15.07 -23.95 -22.34
N SER A 141 15.11 -24.92 -21.43
CA SER A 141 15.48 -26.32 -21.70
C SER A 141 14.48 -27.07 -22.59
N GLY A 142 13.27 -26.54 -22.79
CA GLY A 142 12.20 -27.11 -23.60
C GLY A 142 11.08 -27.79 -22.79
N THR A 143 11.29 -28.05 -21.49
CA THR A 143 10.25 -28.59 -20.60
C THR A 143 9.04 -27.66 -20.61
N THR A 144 7.85 -28.20 -20.87
CA THR A 144 6.62 -27.41 -21.06
C THR A 144 5.46 -28.04 -20.30
N GLU A 145 4.61 -27.21 -19.69
CA GLU A 145 3.36 -27.63 -19.06
C GLU A 145 2.24 -26.64 -19.39
N SER A 146 0.98 -27.07 -19.34
CA SER A 146 -0.17 -26.21 -19.61
C SER A 146 -1.35 -26.57 -18.71
N LYS A 147 -2.14 -25.56 -18.36
CA LYS A 147 -3.31 -25.69 -17.49
C LYS A 147 -4.38 -24.69 -17.89
N ASN A 148 -5.64 -25.10 -17.79
CA ASN A 148 -6.77 -24.19 -17.92
C ASN A 148 -7.14 -23.63 -16.56
N GLU A 149 -7.43 -22.34 -16.51
CA GLU A 149 -7.87 -21.66 -15.29
C GLU A 149 -8.96 -20.63 -15.61
N THR A 150 -9.90 -20.41 -14.70
CA THR A 150 -10.99 -19.44 -14.89
C THR A 150 -10.90 -18.35 -13.83
N THR A 151 -10.80 -17.10 -14.29
CA THR A 151 -10.88 -15.93 -13.39
C THR A 151 -12.23 -15.88 -12.71
N TRP A 152 -12.28 -15.33 -11.50
CA TRP A 152 -13.53 -15.17 -10.76
C TRP A 152 -14.52 -14.29 -11.53
N SER A 153 -15.81 -14.60 -11.40
CA SER A 153 -16.88 -13.79 -11.97
C SER A 153 -17.33 -12.71 -10.99
N ASP A 154 -17.66 -11.53 -11.50
CA ASP A 154 -18.37 -10.50 -10.73
C ASP A 154 -19.85 -10.85 -10.49
N ASN A 155 -20.33 -11.96 -11.05
CA ASN A 155 -21.68 -12.47 -10.81
C ASN A 155 -21.68 -13.51 -9.69
N TYR A 156 -22.23 -13.13 -8.53
CA TYR A 156 -22.48 -14.05 -7.43
C TYR A 156 -23.93 -14.58 -7.53
N PRO A 157 -24.13 -15.88 -7.80
CA PRO A 157 -25.48 -16.44 -7.85
C PRO A 157 -26.15 -16.33 -6.49
N ILE A 158 -27.32 -15.68 -6.40
CA ILE A 158 -28.05 -15.52 -5.14
C ILE A 158 -29.07 -16.65 -5.01
N GLY A 159 -28.97 -17.44 -3.95
CA GLY A 159 -29.94 -18.48 -3.60
C GLY A 159 -31.05 -18.00 -2.68
N GLU A 160 -30.69 -17.14 -1.74
CA GLU A 160 -31.56 -16.63 -0.70
C GLU A 160 -31.23 -15.16 -0.43
N THR A 161 -32.25 -14.33 -0.21
CA THR A 161 -32.08 -12.95 0.29
C THR A 161 -32.71 -12.83 1.66
N ARG A 162 -31.93 -12.35 2.63
CA ARG A 162 -32.33 -12.15 4.02
C ARG A 162 -32.32 -10.68 4.37
N ILE A 163 -33.51 -10.18 4.69
CA ILE A 163 -33.71 -8.80 5.12
C ILE A 163 -33.52 -8.74 6.64
N MET A 164 -32.50 -8.02 7.08
CA MET A 164 -32.16 -7.85 8.48
C MET A 164 -32.95 -6.68 9.05
N LYS A 165 -33.77 -6.95 10.08
CA LYS A 165 -34.65 -5.95 10.70
C LYS A 165 -33.86 -4.79 11.30
N GLY A 166 -34.40 -3.59 11.18
CA GLY A 166 -33.87 -2.41 11.87
C GLY A 166 -34.05 -2.46 13.39
N GLY A 167 -33.48 -1.47 14.09
CA GLY A 167 -33.61 -1.32 15.54
C GLY A 167 -32.68 -2.22 16.37
N VAL A 168 -31.86 -3.04 15.71
CA VAL A 168 -30.80 -3.83 16.34
C VAL A 168 -29.50 -3.03 16.45
N LYS A 169 -28.68 -3.37 17.45
CA LYS A 169 -27.34 -2.80 17.63
C LYS A 169 -26.23 -3.70 17.09
N THR A 170 -26.48 -4.99 16.97
CA THR A 170 -25.51 -5.98 16.51
C THR A 170 -26.22 -7.06 15.69
N LEU A 171 -25.52 -7.60 14.70
CA LEU A 171 -25.95 -8.75 13.91
C LEU A 171 -24.87 -9.82 13.89
N GLU A 172 -25.29 -11.07 14.00
CA GLU A 172 -24.44 -12.23 13.77
C GLU A 172 -24.99 -13.02 12.58
N LEU A 173 -24.16 -13.22 11.56
CA LEU A 173 -24.52 -13.93 10.33
C LEU A 173 -23.91 -15.32 10.39
N VAL A 174 -24.75 -16.34 10.55
CA VAL A 174 -24.32 -17.73 10.80
C VAL A 174 -24.72 -18.70 9.70
N ASP A 175 -25.64 -18.31 8.81
CA ASP A 175 -26.11 -19.18 7.76
C ASP A 175 -25.30 -18.97 6.48
N SER A 176 -24.65 -20.04 6.05
CA SER A 176 -23.83 -20.12 4.85
C SER A 176 -24.67 -20.42 3.61
N GLY A 177 -24.24 -19.90 2.47
CA GLY A 177 -24.72 -20.31 1.16
C GLY A 177 -23.91 -21.47 0.59
N ARG A 178 -23.88 -21.54 -0.73
CA ARG A 178 -23.08 -22.47 -1.53
C ARG A 178 -22.50 -21.75 -2.77
N PRO A 179 -21.49 -22.32 -3.46
CA PRO A 179 -20.85 -21.67 -4.61
C PRO A 179 -21.81 -21.22 -5.72
N ASP A 180 -22.89 -21.96 -5.95
CA ASP A 180 -23.93 -21.68 -6.95
C ASP A 180 -25.15 -20.97 -6.37
N ALA A 181 -25.15 -20.60 -5.08
CA ALA A 181 -26.26 -19.92 -4.42
C ALA A 181 -25.84 -19.31 -3.06
N TYR A 182 -25.30 -18.11 -3.11
CA TYR A 182 -24.93 -17.30 -1.96
C TYR A 182 -26.16 -16.87 -1.17
N VAL A 183 -25.99 -16.69 0.14
CA VAL A 183 -26.97 -15.97 0.97
C VAL A 183 -26.65 -14.49 0.95
N LEU A 184 -27.58 -13.68 0.43
CA LEU A 184 -27.48 -12.22 0.41
C LEU A 184 -28.14 -11.65 1.68
N TYR A 185 -27.34 -11.04 2.54
CA TYR A 185 -27.81 -10.26 3.69
C TYR A 185 -27.90 -8.79 3.30
N VAL A 186 -29.08 -8.20 3.50
CA VAL A 186 -29.36 -6.78 3.25
C VAL A 186 -30.11 -6.16 4.43
N PRO A 187 -29.96 -4.87 4.71
CA PRO A 187 -30.77 -4.21 5.72
C PRO A 187 -32.22 -4.05 5.24
N GLU A 188 -33.14 -3.94 6.19
CA GLU A 188 -34.43 -3.33 5.93
C GLU A 188 -34.23 -1.92 5.33
N PRO A 189 -34.92 -1.55 4.24
CA PRO A 189 -34.70 -0.26 3.58
C PRO A 189 -34.81 0.93 4.55
N GLY A 190 -33.80 1.81 4.51
CA GLY A 190 -33.72 2.99 5.38
C GLY A 190 -33.32 2.70 6.83
N SER A 191 -33.08 1.44 7.20
CA SER A 191 -32.55 1.09 8.52
C SER A 191 -31.04 1.35 8.62
N GLN A 192 -30.59 1.59 9.84
CA GLN A 192 -29.17 1.71 10.19
C GLN A 192 -28.90 0.90 11.46
N ILE A 193 -27.67 0.40 11.58
CA ILE A 193 -27.14 -0.11 12.86
C ILE A 193 -26.32 1.02 13.47
N ASP A 194 -26.78 1.55 14.60
CA ASP A 194 -26.09 2.60 15.34
C ASP A 194 -25.92 2.17 16.80
N MET A 195 -24.67 1.95 17.23
CA MET A 195 -24.41 1.55 18.61
C MET A 195 -24.26 2.74 19.57
N GLY A 196 -24.29 3.98 19.07
CA GLY A 196 -24.28 5.22 19.86
C GLY A 196 -22.95 5.58 20.53
N VAL A 197 -23.04 6.34 21.62
CA VAL A 197 -21.89 6.86 22.39
C VAL A 197 -20.99 5.70 22.85
N PRO A 198 -19.65 5.84 22.79
CA PRO A 198 -18.78 4.74 23.17
C PRO A 198 -18.94 4.38 24.64
N ASN A 199 -18.98 3.10 24.92
CA ASN A 199 -18.75 2.60 26.26
C ASN A 199 -17.26 2.33 26.42
N LEU A 200 -16.56 3.29 27.05
CA LEU A 200 -15.10 3.31 27.23
C LEU A 200 -14.55 2.13 28.05
N LEU A 201 -15.41 1.27 28.61
CA LEU A 201 -15.05 0.12 29.44
C LEU A 201 -15.26 -1.24 28.76
N MET A 202 -15.60 -1.28 27.46
CA MET A 202 -15.91 -2.55 26.79
C MET A 202 -14.67 -3.31 26.32
N GLY A 203 -14.61 -4.60 26.67
CA GLY A 203 -13.60 -5.55 26.21
C GLY A 203 -13.77 -5.99 24.76
N ASN A 204 -13.28 -7.19 24.42
CA ASN A 204 -13.43 -7.79 23.08
C ASN A 204 -14.91 -8.08 22.75
N GLY A 205 -15.32 -7.94 21.47
CA GLY A 205 -16.71 -8.04 21.01
C GLY A 205 -17.29 -6.68 20.58
N ASN A 206 -18.62 -6.57 20.44
CA ASN A 206 -19.31 -5.28 20.14
C ASN A 206 -19.07 -4.73 18.73
N ASN A 207 -19.06 -5.63 17.75
CA ASN A 207 -19.06 -5.28 16.33
C ASN A 207 -20.49 -4.99 15.88
N CYS A 208 -20.68 -4.11 14.90
CA CYS A 208 -22.01 -3.94 14.32
C CYS A 208 -22.47 -5.23 13.60
N ILE A 209 -21.60 -5.83 12.79
CA ILE A 209 -21.85 -7.13 12.14
C ILE A 209 -20.70 -8.09 12.44
N THR A 210 -21.03 -9.34 12.76
CA THR A 210 -20.07 -10.45 12.86
C THR A 210 -20.46 -11.54 11.87
N VAL A 211 -19.56 -11.88 10.95
CA VAL A 211 -19.73 -12.91 9.93
C VAL A 211 -19.07 -14.21 10.39
N LYS A 212 -19.87 -15.26 10.54
CA LYS A 212 -19.46 -16.63 10.88
C LYS A 212 -20.04 -17.62 9.85
N ALA A 213 -20.01 -17.24 8.58
CA ALA A 213 -20.66 -17.95 7.49
C ALA A 213 -19.84 -17.81 6.20
N SER A 214 -19.98 -18.80 5.31
CA SER A 214 -19.31 -18.86 4.01
C SER A 214 -20.31 -18.73 2.86
N TYR A 215 -19.85 -18.31 1.67
CA TYR A 215 -20.73 -18.04 0.53
C TYR A 215 -21.85 -17.05 0.87
N VAL A 216 -21.45 -15.92 1.44
CA VAL A 216 -22.37 -14.86 1.89
C VAL A 216 -22.00 -13.53 1.27
N ILE A 217 -23.01 -12.69 1.07
CA ILE A 217 -22.86 -11.31 0.62
C ILE A 217 -23.48 -10.41 1.68
N VAL A 218 -22.71 -9.45 2.21
CA VAL A 218 -23.19 -8.42 3.13
C VAL A 218 -23.25 -7.11 2.36
N ARG A 219 -24.47 -6.67 2.01
CA ARG A 219 -24.69 -5.56 1.09
C ARG A 219 -25.54 -4.44 1.66
N GLY A 220 -25.11 -3.20 1.45
CA GLY A 220 -25.96 -2.01 1.58
C GLY A 220 -26.23 -1.55 3.01
N PHE A 221 -25.50 -2.06 4.01
CA PHE A 221 -25.69 -1.65 5.40
C PHE A 221 -25.11 -0.26 5.66
N THR A 222 -25.85 0.55 6.43
CA THR A 222 -25.31 1.75 7.09
C THR A 222 -24.97 1.41 8.54
N LEU A 223 -23.68 1.44 8.86
CA LEU A 223 -23.10 1.09 10.16
C LEU A 223 -22.48 2.33 10.78
N LYS A 224 -23.02 2.75 11.92
CA LYS A 224 -22.59 3.96 12.64
C LYS A 224 -22.18 3.63 14.05
N ASN A 225 -21.16 4.34 14.50
CA ASN A 225 -20.76 4.34 15.89
C ASN A 225 -20.53 2.93 16.44
N CYS A 226 -20.00 2.00 15.63
CA CYS A 226 -19.69 0.66 16.10
C CYS A 226 -18.67 0.74 17.25
N GLN A 227 -18.88 -0.03 18.30
CA GLN A 227 -18.07 0.10 19.52
C GLN A 227 -16.65 -0.46 19.33
N ARG A 228 -16.50 -1.43 18.43
CA ARG A 228 -15.23 -1.98 17.97
C ARG A 228 -15.23 -1.99 16.44
N GLN A 229 -15.56 -3.12 15.82
CA GLN A 229 -15.48 -3.25 14.36
C GLN A 229 -16.80 -2.91 13.68
N GLY A 230 -16.75 -2.34 12.48
CA GLY A 230 -17.94 -2.24 11.63
C GLY A 230 -18.43 -3.64 11.27
N ILE A 231 -17.61 -4.37 10.52
CA ILE A 231 -17.86 -5.75 10.11
C ILE A 231 -16.66 -6.61 10.49
N ALA A 232 -16.84 -7.59 11.36
CA ALA A 232 -15.81 -8.57 11.73
C ALA A 232 -16.06 -9.91 11.03
N ILE A 233 -15.07 -10.40 10.28
CA ILE A 233 -15.10 -11.68 9.59
C ILE A 233 -14.32 -12.69 10.42
N MET A 234 -14.99 -13.80 10.77
CA MET A 234 -14.43 -14.79 11.67
C MET A 234 -14.05 -16.07 10.94
N ALA A 235 -12.91 -16.64 11.32
CA ALA A 235 -12.53 -17.98 10.88
C ALA A 235 -13.61 -19.00 11.31
N PRO A 236 -13.87 -20.04 10.50
CA PRO A 236 -13.23 -20.38 9.23
C PRO A 236 -14.00 -19.88 7.98
N SER A 237 -14.63 -18.69 8.05
CA SER A 237 -15.45 -18.17 6.93
C SER A 237 -14.63 -18.00 5.64
N HIS A 238 -15.19 -18.42 4.50
CA HIS A 238 -14.58 -18.22 3.19
C HIS A 238 -15.62 -17.85 2.14
N ASP A 239 -15.19 -17.29 1.01
CA ASP A 239 -16.10 -16.80 -0.05
C ASP A 239 -17.10 -15.78 0.52
N VAL A 240 -16.58 -14.77 1.23
CA VAL A 240 -17.35 -13.68 1.84
C VAL A 240 -17.21 -12.44 0.98
N VAL A 241 -18.34 -11.84 0.57
CA VAL A 241 -18.38 -10.57 -0.15
C VAL A 241 -18.95 -9.50 0.76
N ILE A 242 -18.17 -8.46 1.03
CA ILE A 242 -18.58 -7.27 1.77
C ILE A 242 -18.65 -6.11 0.78
N GLU A 243 -19.84 -5.62 0.47
CA GLU A 243 -19.98 -4.60 -0.57
C GLU A 243 -21.05 -3.54 -0.36
N GLU A 244 -20.83 -2.37 -0.93
CA GLU A 244 -21.80 -1.26 -0.94
C GLU A 244 -22.26 -0.83 0.46
N ASN A 245 -21.45 -1.10 1.49
CA ASN A 245 -21.74 -0.69 2.85
C ASN A 245 -21.19 0.72 3.11
N ASP A 246 -21.83 1.43 4.04
CA ASP A 246 -21.45 2.75 4.52
C ASP A 246 -21.10 2.62 6.02
N ILE A 247 -19.82 2.81 6.37
CA ILE A 247 -19.26 2.45 7.67
C ILE A 247 -18.52 3.66 8.27
N SER A 248 -18.98 4.15 9.42
CA SER A 248 -18.36 5.29 10.11
C SER A 248 -18.48 5.28 11.64
N GLY A 249 -17.64 6.08 12.30
CA GLY A 249 -17.63 6.25 13.76
C GLY A 249 -17.25 4.98 14.53
N PHE A 250 -16.59 4.03 13.88
CA PHE A 250 -16.17 2.76 14.50
C PHE A 250 -14.89 2.92 15.33
N GLY A 251 -14.58 1.91 16.14
CA GLY A 251 -13.37 1.87 16.97
C GLY A 251 -13.62 2.22 18.44
N GLY A 252 -12.93 1.47 19.31
CA GLY A 252 -12.99 1.59 20.75
C GLY A 252 -11.93 2.52 21.33
N GLY A 253 -12.18 3.00 22.54
CA GLY A 253 -11.20 3.78 23.30
C GLY A 253 -10.10 2.92 23.93
N ILE A 254 -9.05 3.56 24.41
CA ILE A 254 -7.97 2.94 25.19
C ILE A 254 -8.42 2.83 26.65
N LEU A 255 -8.35 1.63 27.23
CA LEU A 255 -8.72 1.36 28.63
C LEU A 255 -7.74 2.00 29.62
N ASN A 256 -7.81 3.32 29.83
CA ASN A 256 -7.10 4.00 30.91
C ASN A 256 -7.96 5.12 31.55
N SER A 257 -7.66 5.47 32.80
CA SER A 257 -8.48 6.37 33.63
C SER A 257 -8.49 7.84 33.19
N ASN A 258 -7.67 8.22 32.21
CA ASN A 258 -7.51 9.59 31.73
C ASN A 258 -7.97 9.76 30.28
N GLN A 259 -8.67 8.78 29.72
CA GLN A 259 -9.07 8.85 28.32
C GLN A 259 -10.16 9.90 28.13
N GLU A 260 -9.91 10.83 27.20
CA GLU A 260 -10.91 11.80 26.80
C GLU A 260 -12.03 11.18 25.96
N ALA A 261 -13.19 11.82 26.00
CA ALA A 261 -14.32 11.46 25.17
C ALA A 261 -13.95 11.55 23.67
N PRO A 262 -14.53 10.71 22.80
CA PRO A 262 -14.35 10.87 21.36
C PRO A 262 -14.86 12.24 20.90
N ILE A 263 -14.33 12.71 19.78
CA ILE A 263 -14.74 14.00 19.21
C ILE A 263 -15.70 13.74 18.06
N ALA A 264 -16.73 14.58 17.93
CA ALA A 264 -17.65 14.52 16.80
C ALA A 264 -17.17 15.43 15.66
N GLY A 265 -17.14 14.88 14.43
CA GLY A 265 -16.83 15.64 13.22
C GLY A 265 -15.41 16.19 13.15
N PRO A 266 -15.11 17.05 12.15
CA PRO A 266 -13.80 17.67 11.98
C PRO A 266 -13.38 18.44 13.23
N THR A 267 -12.16 18.20 13.69
CA THR A 267 -11.64 18.81 14.92
C THR A 267 -10.17 19.13 14.77
N ASN A 268 -9.71 20.08 15.57
CA ASN A 268 -8.31 20.41 15.71
C ASN A 268 -7.70 19.68 16.92
N LYS A 269 -8.22 18.51 17.28
CA LYS A 269 -7.75 17.73 18.42
C LYS A 269 -7.68 16.24 18.08
N ILE A 270 -6.59 15.59 18.46
CA ILE A 270 -6.37 14.15 18.25
C ILE A 270 -6.68 13.44 19.56
N VAL A 271 -7.66 12.55 19.53
CA VAL A 271 -7.92 11.58 20.60
C VAL A 271 -7.64 10.21 20.03
N THR A 272 -6.61 9.55 20.55
CA THR A 272 -6.20 8.23 20.10
C THR A 272 -7.14 7.15 20.63
N GLY A 273 -7.33 6.14 19.81
CA GLY A 273 -8.17 4.98 20.08
C GLY A 273 -7.35 3.70 20.17
N ARG A 274 -8.07 2.59 20.27
CA ARG A 274 -7.46 1.27 20.26
C ARG A 274 -6.87 0.97 18.88
N GLU A 275 -5.64 0.46 18.88
CA GLU A 275 -4.95 0.00 17.68
C GLU A 275 -5.66 -1.20 17.04
N TYR A 276 -5.61 -1.27 15.70
CA TYR A 276 -6.15 -2.35 14.86
C TYR A 276 -7.67 -2.54 14.88
N ASP A 277 -8.42 -1.69 15.58
CA ASP A 277 -9.86 -1.60 15.32
C ASP A 277 -10.09 -1.09 13.90
N ALA A 278 -11.13 -1.58 13.22
CA ALA A 278 -11.35 -1.28 11.82
C ALA A 278 -12.82 -1.25 11.39
N GLY A 279 -13.04 -0.59 10.26
CA GLY A 279 -14.35 -0.57 9.61
C GLY A 279 -14.69 -1.98 9.12
N ILE A 280 -13.72 -2.65 8.50
CA ILE A 280 -13.80 -4.07 8.16
C ILE A 280 -12.57 -4.78 8.72
N TYR A 281 -12.81 -5.83 9.50
CA TYR A 281 -11.81 -6.51 10.30
C TYR A 281 -11.82 -8.00 10.02
N CYS A 282 -10.64 -8.56 9.77
CA CYS A 282 -10.41 -10.00 9.72
C CYS A 282 -9.24 -10.33 10.65
N TYR A 283 -9.44 -11.23 11.62
CA TYR A 283 -8.33 -11.73 12.41
C TYR A 283 -8.51 -13.21 12.74
N SER A 284 -7.46 -14.00 12.53
CA SER A 284 -7.45 -15.41 12.91
C SER A 284 -6.40 -15.71 13.98
N TYR A 285 -6.83 -16.33 15.07
CA TYR A 285 -5.93 -16.99 16.02
C TYR A 285 -5.71 -18.48 15.65
N VAL A 286 -6.27 -18.94 14.52
CA VAL A 286 -6.16 -20.32 14.07
C VAL A 286 -4.83 -20.53 13.35
N ASN A 287 -4.02 -21.47 13.85
CA ASN A 287 -2.72 -21.78 13.25
C ASN A 287 -2.85 -22.46 11.88
N ALA A 288 -3.84 -23.33 11.70
CA ALA A 288 -4.07 -24.07 10.45
C ALA A 288 -4.54 -23.13 9.32
N LEU A 289 -3.73 -23.02 8.25
CA LEU A 289 -3.96 -22.07 7.15
C LEU A 289 -5.30 -22.30 6.42
N ASP A 290 -5.69 -23.56 6.24
CA ASP A 290 -6.94 -23.97 5.59
C ASP A 290 -8.19 -23.67 6.43
N GLN A 291 -8.02 -23.34 7.71
CA GLN A 291 -9.09 -22.93 8.61
C GLN A 291 -9.12 -21.42 8.85
N ARG A 292 -8.19 -20.65 8.29
CA ARG A 292 -8.21 -19.18 8.36
C ARG A 292 -9.24 -18.64 7.38
N ALA A 293 -9.83 -17.50 7.72
CA ALA A 293 -10.78 -16.86 6.83
C ALA A 293 -10.09 -16.43 5.53
N SER A 294 -10.62 -16.80 4.37
CA SER A 294 -9.95 -16.68 3.06
C SER A 294 -10.93 -16.37 1.94
N ARG A 295 -10.43 -16.00 0.75
CA ARG A 295 -11.28 -15.66 -0.41
C ARG A 295 -12.30 -14.56 -0.08
N ILE A 296 -11.86 -13.57 0.69
CA ILE A 296 -12.69 -12.44 1.12
C ILE A 296 -12.62 -11.37 0.02
N THR A 297 -13.77 -10.92 -0.46
CA THR A 297 -13.89 -9.76 -1.36
C THR A 297 -14.45 -8.58 -0.57
N ILE A 298 -13.68 -7.50 -0.45
CA ILE A 298 -14.13 -6.22 0.11
C ILE A 298 -14.20 -5.22 -1.03
N GLN A 299 -15.40 -4.82 -1.42
CA GLN A 299 -15.54 -3.94 -2.57
C GLN A 299 -16.60 -2.86 -2.46
N ARG A 300 -16.31 -1.69 -3.03
CA ARG A 300 -17.32 -0.62 -3.17
C ARG A 300 -17.95 -0.17 -1.84
N ASN A 301 -17.22 -0.33 -0.73
CA ASN A 301 -17.63 0.19 0.57
C ASN A 301 -17.13 1.62 0.74
N ARG A 302 -17.91 2.44 1.44
CA ARG A 302 -17.44 3.73 1.99
C ARG A 302 -17.07 3.49 3.44
N ILE A 303 -15.79 3.66 3.77
CA ILE A 303 -15.26 3.47 5.11
C ILE A 303 -14.60 4.77 5.53
N TYR A 304 -15.18 5.45 6.51
CA TYR A 304 -14.73 6.80 6.82
C TYR A 304 -14.87 7.19 8.26
N GLU A 305 -14.04 8.14 8.66
CA GLU A 305 -14.13 8.84 9.96
C GLU A 305 -14.26 7.85 11.13
N PRO A 306 -13.19 7.12 11.46
CA PRO A 306 -13.16 6.33 12.69
C PRO A 306 -13.43 7.25 13.88
N ARG A 307 -13.91 6.69 14.98
CA ARG A 307 -14.31 7.46 16.16
C ARG A 307 -13.15 8.22 16.80
N TYR A 308 -11.98 7.64 16.73
CA TYR A 308 -10.72 8.13 17.28
C TYR A 308 -9.71 8.23 16.15
N GLY A 309 -8.87 9.26 16.19
CA GLY A 309 -7.84 9.51 15.19
C GLY A 309 -6.46 9.06 15.64
N SER A 310 -5.63 8.71 14.66
CA SER A 310 -4.22 8.44 14.86
C SER A 310 -3.43 9.71 15.19
N GLN A 311 -2.32 9.53 15.92
CA GLN A 311 -1.25 10.52 16.04
C GLN A 311 -0.32 10.54 14.80
N ASP A 312 0.44 11.62 14.65
CA ASP A 312 1.50 11.78 13.65
C ASP A 312 2.85 11.15 14.08
N TRP A 313 3.82 11.07 13.16
CA TRP A 313 5.18 10.53 13.36
C TRP A 313 6.15 11.44 14.16
N GLY A 314 5.67 12.51 14.79
CA GLY A 314 6.52 13.59 15.31
C GLY A 314 7.51 13.19 16.43
N PRO A 315 8.26 14.17 16.98
CA PRO A 315 9.35 13.88 17.89
C PRO A 315 8.86 13.22 19.19
N ALA A 316 9.74 12.43 19.80
CA ALA A 316 9.51 11.74 21.08
C ALA A 316 8.85 12.66 22.15
N PRO A 317 7.98 12.11 23.01
CA PRO A 317 7.72 10.68 23.25
C PRO A 317 6.76 10.04 22.25
N VAL A 318 6.32 10.77 21.22
CA VAL A 318 5.43 10.25 20.19
C VAL A 318 6.17 9.16 19.40
N THR A 319 5.57 7.98 19.38
CA THR A 319 6.00 6.83 18.60
C THR A 319 5.05 6.64 17.41
N HIS A 320 5.31 5.63 16.59
CA HIS A 320 4.44 5.11 15.53
C HIS A 320 2.96 5.54 15.61
N PRO A 321 2.35 6.01 14.49
CA PRO A 321 0.90 6.21 14.38
C PRO A 321 0.12 5.00 14.93
N ASN A 322 -1.06 5.24 15.52
CA ASN A 322 -1.82 4.24 16.27
C ASN A 322 -3.33 4.41 16.01
N SER A 323 -4.19 3.69 16.72
CA SER A 323 -5.67 3.75 16.54
C SER A 323 -6.17 2.95 15.33
N ALA A 324 -7.35 3.32 14.81
CA ALA A 324 -8.09 2.52 13.86
C ALA A 324 -7.50 2.53 12.44
N GLN A 325 -7.71 1.44 11.72
CA GLN A 325 -7.48 1.31 10.28
C GLN A 325 -8.83 1.25 9.55
N ALA A 326 -8.88 1.51 8.24
CA ALA A 326 -10.16 1.35 7.53
C ALA A 326 -10.47 -0.13 7.29
N ILE A 327 -9.45 -0.87 6.85
CA ILE A 327 -9.48 -2.34 6.70
C ILE A 327 -8.27 -2.91 7.43
N MET A 328 -8.49 -3.90 8.30
CA MET A 328 -7.44 -4.57 9.07
C MET A 328 -7.53 -6.09 8.91
N PHE A 329 -6.45 -6.71 8.46
CA PHE A 329 -6.30 -8.16 8.35
C PHE A 329 -5.11 -8.65 9.17
N GLY A 330 -5.35 -9.46 10.21
CA GLY A 330 -4.30 -10.11 10.98
C GLY A 330 -4.37 -11.62 10.88
N LYS A 331 -3.32 -12.26 10.34
CA LYS A 331 -3.25 -13.73 10.22
C LYS A 331 -4.47 -14.35 9.51
N CYS A 332 -5.08 -13.65 8.56
CA CYS A 332 -6.12 -14.24 7.70
C CYS A 332 -5.50 -15.11 6.60
N GLY A 333 -6.33 -15.92 5.94
CA GLY A 333 -5.92 -16.83 4.88
C GLY A 333 -5.62 -16.09 3.56
N THR A 334 -5.48 -16.85 2.49
CA THR A 334 -5.02 -16.35 1.17
C THR A 334 -6.17 -15.95 0.25
N ASN A 335 -5.81 -15.50 -0.95
CA ASN A 335 -6.71 -15.28 -2.09
C ASN A 335 -7.73 -14.16 -1.85
N ASN A 336 -7.38 -13.10 -1.11
CA ASN A 336 -8.32 -12.01 -0.78
C ASN A 336 -8.28 -10.91 -1.84
N VAL A 337 -9.38 -10.19 -2.03
CA VAL A 337 -9.50 -9.09 -2.99
C VAL A 337 -10.08 -7.85 -2.31
N ILE A 338 -9.36 -6.74 -2.31
CA ILE A 338 -9.82 -5.45 -1.79
C ILE A 338 -9.86 -4.45 -2.93
N ARG A 339 -11.05 -4.08 -3.42
CA ARG A 339 -11.16 -3.28 -4.64
C ARG A 339 -12.25 -2.23 -4.64
N TYR A 340 -12.00 -1.12 -5.33
CA TYR A 340 -13.02 -0.08 -5.57
C TYR A 340 -13.65 0.48 -4.28
N ASN A 341 -12.95 0.44 -3.14
CA ASN A 341 -13.45 1.04 -1.91
C ASN A 341 -13.08 2.52 -1.87
N GLU A 342 -13.90 3.31 -1.16
CA GLU A 342 -13.58 4.68 -0.80
C GLU A 342 -13.26 4.72 0.70
N ILE A 343 -11.99 4.99 1.00
CA ILE A 343 -11.45 5.15 2.35
C ILE A 343 -11.09 6.63 2.52
N ARG A 344 -11.75 7.31 3.45
CA ARG A 344 -11.50 8.73 3.70
C ARG A 344 -11.65 9.09 5.16
N SER A 345 -10.90 10.06 5.61
CA SER A 345 -11.10 10.63 6.93
C SER A 345 -10.74 12.12 6.92
N VAL A 346 -10.95 12.77 8.06
CA VAL A 346 -10.74 14.21 8.24
C VAL A 346 -9.80 14.44 9.42
N ALA A 347 -9.17 15.61 9.47
CA ALA A 347 -8.27 15.99 10.55
C ALA A 347 -8.92 15.72 11.93
N GLY A 348 -8.14 15.08 12.81
CA GLY A 348 -8.60 14.59 14.11
C GLY A 348 -9.12 13.16 14.13
N HIS A 349 -9.45 12.60 12.95
CA HIS A 349 -9.99 11.25 12.74
C HIS A 349 -9.17 10.46 11.72
N TYR A 350 -7.91 10.82 11.47
CA TYR A 350 -7.11 10.09 10.50
C TYR A 350 -6.87 8.65 10.93
N PHE A 351 -6.78 7.77 9.95
CA PHE A 351 -6.44 6.37 10.18
C PHE A 351 -4.97 6.25 10.58
N ASN A 352 -4.63 5.17 11.27
CA ASN A 352 -3.26 4.68 11.31
C ASN A 352 -2.82 4.32 9.88
N ASP A 353 -3.35 3.21 9.37
CA ASP A 353 -3.25 2.76 7.99
C ASP A 353 -4.60 2.78 7.29
N GLY A 354 -4.58 3.00 5.98
CA GLY A 354 -5.80 2.88 5.17
C GLY A 354 -6.23 1.42 5.09
N ILE A 355 -5.38 0.59 4.48
CA ILE A 355 -5.52 -0.86 4.44
C ILE A 355 -4.29 -1.43 5.14
N GLY A 356 -4.47 -1.90 6.37
CA GLY A 356 -3.39 -2.41 7.22
C GLY A 356 -3.47 -3.91 7.47
N GLY A 357 -2.39 -4.47 8.00
CA GLY A 357 -2.40 -5.87 8.34
C GLY A 357 -1.20 -6.40 9.11
N GLU A 358 -1.48 -7.39 9.96
CA GLU A 358 -0.47 -8.12 10.70
C GLU A 358 -0.17 -9.49 10.06
N SER A 359 1.01 -10.08 10.27
CA SER A 359 2.14 -9.55 11.03
C SER A 359 3.31 -9.17 10.11
N ASN A 360 3.83 -7.97 10.28
CA ASN A 360 5.01 -7.45 9.58
C ASN A 360 6.20 -8.36 9.88
N PHE A 361 7.16 -8.42 8.95
CA PHE A 361 8.37 -9.25 9.07
C PHE A 361 8.10 -10.74 9.39
N THR A 362 7.02 -11.31 8.84
CA THR A 362 6.71 -12.75 8.95
C THR A 362 6.49 -13.40 7.58
N PHE A 363 6.37 -14.74 7.54
CA PHE A 363 6.02 -15.46 6.32
C PHE A 363 4.51 -15.51 6.01
N GLU A 364 3.67 -14.97 6.91
CA GLU A 364 2.21 -15.04 6.80
C GLU A 364 1.52 -13.67 6.90
N GLY A 365 2.31 -12.58 6.91
CA GLY A 365 1.80 -11.22 6.98
C GLY A 365 0.90 -10.86 5.80
N PHE A 366 0.02 -9.88 6.04
CA PHE A 366 -1.00 -9.44 5.10
C PHE A 366 -0.42 -8.88 3.78
N PRO A 367 -1.12 -9.05 2.64
CA PRO A 367 -2.34 -9.83 2.38
C PRO A 367 -2.06 -11.31 2.08
N PHE A 368 -0.88 -11.77 2.49
CA PHE A 368 -0.37 -13.12 2.36
C PHE A 368 -0.19 -13.56 0.91
N ALA A 369 -0.94 -14.55 0.42
CA ALA A 369 -0.72 -15.09 -0.92
C ALA A 369 -1.94 -14.91 -1.82
N ASP A 370 -1.68 -14.78 -3.12
CA ASP A 370 -2.68 -14.82 -4.18
C ASP A 370 -3.75 -13.73 -4.07
N SER A 371 -3.41 -12.60 -3.44
CA SER A 371 -4.34 -11.52 -3.11
C SER A 371 -4.18 -10.29 -4.00
N ASP A 372 -5.27 -9.54 -4.16
CA ASP A 372 -5.34 -8.33 -4.99
C ASP A 372 -5.81 -7.10 -4.20
N ILE A 373 -5.17 -5.95 -4.43
CA ILE A 373 -5.61 -4.65 -3.89
C ILE A 373 -5.65 -3.62 -5.02
N TYR A 374 -6.83 -3.21 -5.51
CA TYR A 374 -6.90 -2.34 -6.68
C TYR A 374 -8.10 -1.41 -6.80
N GLY A 375 -7.93 -0.30 -7.53
CA GLY A 375 -9.04 0.63 -7.82
C GLY A 375 -9.58 1.36 -6.59
N ASN A 376 -8.91 1.28 -5.44
CA ASN A 376 -9.34 1.96 -4.22
C ASN A 376 -8.98 3.46 -4.28
N ASN A 377 -9.80 4.29 -3.63
CA ASN A 377 -9.50 5.69 -3.33
C ASN A 377 -9.23 5.80 -1.82
N ILE A 378 -8.00 6.13 -1.43
CA ILE A 378 -7.55 6.06 -0.03
C ILE A 378 -7.00 7.41 0.42
N SER A 379 -7.54 7.94 1.53
CA SER A 379 -7.08 9.19 2.10
C SER A 379 -7.27 9.39 3.60
N GLY A 380 -6.47 10.30 4.16
CA GLY A 380 -6.51 10.66 5.58
C GLY A 380 -5.86 9.57 6.44
N VAL A 381 -4.59 9.32 6.19
CA VAL A 381 -3.83 8.22 6.77
C VAL A 381 -2.49 8.75 7.30
N TYR A 382 -2.16 8.49 8.56
CA TYR A 382 -0.93 9.00 9.18
C TYR A 382 0.28 8.07 9.05
N ASP A 383 0.08 6.80 8.70
CA ASP A 383 1.15 5.88 8.33
C ASP A 383 0.99 5.42 6.88
N ASP A 384 0.70 4.14 6.63
CA ASP A 384 0.74 3.52 5.32
C ASP A 384 -0.66 3.52 4.67
N ALA A 385 -0.80 4.08 3.45
CA ALA A 385 -2.08 4.00 2.74
C ALA A 385 -2.48 2.53 2.48
N ILE A 386 -1.48 1.71 2.12
CA ILE A 386 -1.58 0.26 2.02
C ILE A 386 -0.33 -0.34 2.68
N GLU A 387 -0.51 -1.09 3.76
CA GLU A 387 0.52 -1.92 4.36
C GLU A 387 0.38 -3.33 3.77
N SER A 388 1.38 -3.79 3.02
CA SER A 388 1.41 -5.12 2.41
C SER A 388 2.73 -5.77 2.79
N GLU A 389 2.85 -6.19 4.04
CA GLU A 389 4.12 -6.61 4.65
C GLU A 389 4.10 -8.07 5.14
N GLY A 390 5.27 -8.69 5.16
CA GLY A 390 5.48 -10.08 5.52
C GLY A 390 5.26 -11.05 4.35
N GLY A 391 4.16 -11.82 4.40
CA GLY A 391 4.00 -13.10 3.70
C GLY A 391 3.79 -13.05 2.19
N ASN A 392 3.70 -11.85 1.61
CA ASN A 392 3.44 -11.57 0.20
C ASN A 392 3.94 -12.63 -0.79
N ARG A 393 3.03 -13.29 -1.52
CA ARG A 393 3.36 -14.24 -2.59
C ARG A 393 2.32 -14.19 -3.71
N ASN A 394 2.72 -13.79 -4.92
CA ASN A 394 1.79 -13.48 -6.01
C ASN A 394 0.70 -12.48 -5.56
N VAL A 395 1.10 -11.49 -4.79
CA VAL A 395 0.23 -10.37 -4.40
C VAL A 395 0.34 -9.29 -5.47
N ARG A 396 -0.77 -8.67 -5.83
CA ARG A 396 -0.83 -7.64 -6.89
C ARG A 396 -1.58 -6.42 -6.38
N ILE A 397 -0.92 -5.26 -6.42
CA ILE A 397 -1.46 -3.98 -5.95
C ILE A 397 -1.42 -2.99 -7.11
N TRP A 398 -2.59 -2.60 -7.63
CA TRP A 398 -2.59 -1.73 -8.81
C TRP A 398 -3.74 -0.75 -8.92
N GLY A 399 -3.52 0.31 -9.68
CA GLY A 399 -4.61 1.24 -10.01
C GLY A 399 -5.28 1.85 -8.77
N ASN A 400 -4.59 1.98 -7.65
CA ASN A 400 -5.09 2.68 -6.47
C ASN A 400 -4.74 4.16 -6.55
N TYR A 401 -5.65 5.01 -6.07
CA TYR A 401 -5.38 6.42 -5.86
C TYR A 401 -5.19 6.67 -4.37
N LEU A 402 -3.97 7.07 -4.01
CA LEU A 402 -3.54 7.34 -2.65
C LEU A 402 -3.32 8.84 -2.52
N HIS A 403 -3.92 9.48 -1.53
CA HIS A 403 -3.80 10.93 -1.37
C HIS A 403 -4.05 11.34 0.08
N ARG A 404 -3.36 12.35 0.57
CA ARG A 404 -3.33 12.72 2.00
C ARG A 404 -2.95 11.51 2.86
N THR A 405 -1.85 10.87 2.52
CA THR A 405 -1.23 9.78 3.31
C THR A 405 0.22 10.11 3.64
N TYR A 406 0.78 9.62 4.74
CA TYR A 406 2.20 9.90 5.04
C TYR A 406 3.12 9.01 4.19
N MET A 407 2.86 7.72 4.18
CA MET A 407 3.47 6.74 3.28
C MET A 407 2.45 6.26 2.25
N GLY A 408 2.93 5.87 1.06
CA GLY A 408 2.09 5.31 0.01
C GLY A 408 1.79 3.83 0.25
N ILE A 409 2.70 2.95 -0.19
CA ILE A 409 2.56 1.50 -0.09
C ILE A 409 3.78 0.94 0.64
N ALA A 410 3.54 0.24 1.74
CA ALA A 410 4.58 -0.39 2.54
C ALA A 410 4.70 -1.88 2.27
N MET A 411 5.95 -2.33 2.19
CA MET A 411 6.41 -3.64 1.75
C MET A 411 7.65 -4.06 2.57
N ALA A 412 7.79 -3.56 3.80
CA ALA A 412 8.87 -3.87 4.71
C ALA A 412 8.46 -4.98 5.71
N ALA A 413 8.56 -6.27 5.38
CA ALA A 413 9.33 -6.89 4.31
C ALA A 413 8.48 -7.67 3.32
N VAL A 414 9.08 -8.17 2.24
CA VAL A 414 8.50 -9.18 1.35
C VAL A 414 9.27 -10.48 1.56
N ALA A 415 8.70 -11.40 2.32
CA ALA A 415 9.35 -12.65 2.69
C ALA A 415 9.41 -13.65 1.53
N GLN A 416 8.30 -13.78 0.79
CA GLN A 416 8.14 -14.85 -0.19
C GLN A 416 8.33 -14.36 -1.63
N GLY A 417 7.58 -13.36 -2.07
CA GLY A 417 7.55 -12.85 -3.45
C GLY A 417 6.92 -13.82 -4.47
N PRO A 418 6.70 -13.40 -5.72
CA PRO A 418 6.79 -12.00 -6.14
C PRO A 418 5.61 -11.18 -5.59
N LEU A 419 5.86 -9.90 -5.33
CA LEU A 419 4.87 -8.85 -5.11
C LEU A 419 4.90 -7.90 -6.31
N TYR A 420 3.75 -7.56 -6.86
CA TYR A 420 3.62 -6.64 -7.99
C TYR A 420 2.91 -5.36 -7.54
N VAL A 421 3.55 -4.22 -7.72
CA VAL A 421 2.96 -2.90 -7.45
C VAL A 421 3.01 -2.10 -8.73
N PHE A 422 1.86 -1.82 -9.34
CA PHE A 422 1.84 -1.17 -10.64
C PHE A 422 0.68 -0.23 -10.88
N ARG A 423 0.86 0.80 -11.70
CA ARG A 423 -0.21 1.77 -12.05
C ARG A 423 -0.89 2.43 -10.86
N ASN A 424 -0.24 2.49 -9.69
CA ASN A 424 -0.75 3.25 -8.56
C ASN A 424 -0.36 4.73 -8.71
N VAL A 425 -1.22 5.61 -8.19
CA VAL A 425 -0.99 7.04 -8.19
C VAL A 425 -0.99 7.54 -6.75
N LEU A 426 0.11 8.17 -6.33
CA LEU A 426 0.18 8.93 -5.09
C LEU A 426 0.05 10.42 -5.41
N GLY A 427 -1.02 11.05 -4.95
CA GLY A 427 -1.35 12.44 -5.26
C GLY A 427 -0.62 13.48 -4.40
N ASP A 428 -0.76 13.36 -3.09
CA ASP A 428 -0.24 14.29 -2.10
C ASP A 428 -0.08 13.58 -0.74
N THR A 429 0.61 14.23 0.20
CA THR A 429 0.83 13.67 1.54
C THR A 429 -0.13 14.27 2.56
N VAL A 430 -0.31 13.57 3.69
CA VAL A 430 -1.13 14.06 4.81
C VAL A 430 -0.47 15.25 5.55
N GLY A 431 0.83 15.47 5.32
CA GLY A 431 1.65 16.41 6.06
C GLY A 431 3.10 15.97 6.13
N MET A 432 3.84 16.57 7.06
CA MET A 432 5.22 16.19 7.38
C MET A 432 5.28 15.25 8.58
N ALA A 433 6.37 14.50 8.69
CA ALA A 433 6.67 13.62 9.83
C ALA A 433 6.65 14.39 11.16
N ASN A 434 7.26 15.58 11.16
CA ASN A 434 7.18 16.53 12.26
C ASN A 434 6.49 17.80 11.75
N PRO A 435 5.17 17.92 11.92
CA PRO A 435 4.42 19.07 11.42
C PRO A 435 4.70 20.37 12.19
N ASN A 436 5.47 20.30 13.30
CA ASN A 436 5.97 21.45 14.07
C ASN A 436 7.41 21.85 13.74
N ALA A 437 8.03 21.26 12.71
CA ALA A 437 9.39 21.64 12.34
C ALA A 437 9.47 23.16 12.09
N ALA A 438 10.51 23.81 12.63
CA ALA A 438 10.72 25.25 12.46
C ALA A 438 10.84 25.64 10.97
N ASN A 439 11.39 24.74 10.16
CA ASN A 439 11.35 24.84 8.71
C ASN A 439 10.68 23.60 8.10
N GLN A 440 9.44 23.80 7.68
CA GLN A 440 8.61 22.77 7.06
C GLN A 440 9.15 22.32 5.69
N ASP A 441 9.88 23.15 4.95
CA ASP A 441 10.56 22.77 3.69
C ASP A 441 11.69 21.74 3.90
N THR A 442 12.05 21.42 5.14
CA THR A 442 13.13 20.48 5.49
C THR A 442 12.65 19.26 6.28
N ALA A 443 11.37 19.19 6.62
CA ALA A 443 10.81 18.07 7.36
C ALA A 443 10.54 16.88 6.40
N SER A 444 10.63 15.64 6.91
CA SER A 444 10.35 14.45 6.09
C SER A 444 8.87 14.42 5.65
N HIS A 445 8.61 14.06 4.40
CA HIS A 445 7.26 13.92 3.83
C HIS A 445 6.94 12.46 3.45
N GLY A 446 7.58 11.49 4.10
CA GLY A 446 7.42 10.08 3.77
C GLY A 446 7.85 9.72 2.34
N ASN A 447 7.54 8.50 1.93
CA ASN A 447 7.90 7.92 0.64
C ASN A 447 6.70 7.29 -0.04
N PHE A 448 6.79 7.11 -1.36
CA PHE A 448 5.78 6.33 -2.08
C PHE A 448 5.85 4.84 -1.70
N PHE A 449 7.05 4.27 -1.63
CA PHE A 449 7.30 2.87 -1.33
C PHE A 449 8.23 2.73 -0.13
N LYS A 450 7.75 2.06 0.91
CA LYS A 450 8.54 1.64 2.07
C LYS A 450 8.96 0.19 1.84
N ILE A 451 10.27 -0.07 1.77
CA ILE A 451 10.84 -1.38 1.46
C ILE A 451 11.93 -1.78 2.45
N GLY A 452 12.38 -3.03 2.33
CA GLY A 452 13.51 -3.59 3.05
C GLY A 452 13.10 -4.42 4.26
N SER A 453 14.09 -4.99 4.96
CA SER A 453 13.85 -5.80 6.15
C SER A 453 14.87 -5.54 7.25
N LYS A 454 14.38 -5.49 8.49
CA LYS A 454 15.23 -5.37 9.70
C LYS A 454 15.87 -6.70 10.05
N THR A 455 15.47 -7.77 9.39
CA THR A 455 16.00 -9.11 9.57
C THR A 455 16.15 -9.83 8.23
N GLU A 456 17.30 -10.44 8.01
CA GLU A 456 17.58 -11.25 6.82
C GLU A 456 16.62 -12.43 6.65
N LYS A 457 16.01 -12.93 7.73
CA LYS A 457 15.18 -14.15 7.75
C LYS A 457 13.95 -14.05 6.84
N VAL A 458 13.34 -12.88 6.77
CA VAL A 458 12.11 -12.62 5.99
C VAL A 458 12.36 -11.60 4.88
N ASN A 459 13.59 -11.57 4.38
CA ASN A 459 13.99 -10.75 3.24
C ASN A 459 14.21 -11.61 1.99
N GLY A 460 14.30 -10.97 0.82
CA GLY A 460 14.67 -11.62 -0.44
C GLY A 460 13.51 -12.11 -1.31
N GLY A 461 12.25 -11.89 -0.93
CA GLY A 461 11.14 -12.03 -1.89
C GLY A 461 11.23 -10.98 -2.99
N ARG A 462 10.91 -11.36 -4.23
CA ARG A 462 10.93 -10.46 -5.39
C ARG A 462 9.85 -9.37 -5.28
N ILE A 463 10.21 -8.13 -5.57
CA ILE A 463 9.28 -7.00 -5.70
C ILE A 463 9.39 -6.45 -7.12
N TYR A 464 8.26 -6.21 -7.78
CA TYR A 464 8.17 -5.52 -9.06
C TYR A 464 7.41 -4.20 -8.90
N LEU A 465 8.08 -3.08 -9.16
CA LEU A 465 7.50 -1.74 -9.15
C LEU A 465 7.39 -1.25 -10.59
N PHE A 466 6.20 -1.28 -11.19
CA PHE A 466 6.02 -0.96 -12.61
C PHE A 466 5.02 0.16 -12.84
N HIS A 467 5.33 1.13 -13.70
CA HIS A 467 4.33 2.11 -14.15
C HIS A 467 3.61 2.81 -12.99
N ASN A 468 4.26 3.14 -11.87
CA ASN A 468 3.62 3.91 -10.81
C ASN A 468 3.92 5.40 -10.98
N THR A 469 3.09 6.27 -10.42
CA THR A 469 3.25 7.72 -10.49
C THR A 469 3.08 8.34 -9.11
N ASN A 470 4.08 9.08 -8.63
CA ASN A 470 3.83 10.03 -7.55
C ASN A 470 3.88 11.47 -8.08
N LEU A 471 2.88 12.23 -7.67
CA LEU A 471 2.72 13.63 -8.02
C LEU A 471 3.44 14.50 -6.99
N GLN A 472 3.84 15.69 -7.42
CA GLN A 472 4.50 16.69 -6.57
C GLN A 472 3.73 18.01 -6.67
N PRO A 473 2.58 18.11 -5.97
CA PRO A 473 1.74 19.29 -6.05
C PRO A 473 2.48 20.54 -5.54
N ARG A 474 2.17 21.69 -6.15
CA ARG A 474 2.81 22.96 -5.80
C ARG A 474 2.40 23.38 -4.38
N PRO A 475 3.28 24.09 -3.65
CA PRO A 475 2.91 24.62 -2.34
C PRO A 475 1.74 25.59 -2.49
N PRO A 476 0.73 25.55 -1.60
CA PRO A 476 -0.38 26.47 -1.65
C PRO A 476 0.09 27.92 -1.44
N ALA A 477 -0.53 28.87 -2.12
CA ALA A 477 -0.17 30.28 -2.02
C ALA A 477 -0.33 30.81 -0.58
N GLY A 478 0.59 31.66 -0.14
CA GLY A 478 0.54 32.29 1.19
C GLY A 478 1.00 31.43 2.37
N THR A 479 1.46 30.20 2.11
CA THR A 479 1.96 29.28 3.16
C THR A 479 3.41 29.53 3.57
N GLY A 480 4.18 30.20 2.71
CA GLY A 480 5.61 30.42 2.90
C GLY A 480 6.48 29.20 2.57
N LEU A 481 5.88 28.09 2.11
CA LEU A 481 6.60 26.91 1.63
C LEU A 481 7.22 27.20 0.25
N THR A 482 8.46 26.76 0.07
CA THR A 482 9.24 26.95 -1.15
C THR A 482 9.11 25.75 -2.09
N TYR A 483 9.03 24.55 -1.53
CA TYR A 483 9.05 23.30 -2.30
C TYR A 483 7.67 22.64 -2.41
N ASN A 484 7.58 21.64 -3.29
CA ASN A 484 6.35 20.90 -3.50
C ASN A 484 5.96 20.13 -2.24
N VAL A 485 4.67 19.83 -2.09
CA VAL A 485 4.09 19.22 -0.87
C VAL A 485 3.74 17.74 -1.05
N GLY A 486 4.30 17.10 -2.09
CA GLY A 486 4.25 15.65 -2.25
C GLY A 486 5.30 14.95 -1.39
N THR A 487 5.56 13.68 -1.68
CA THR A 487 6.45 12.84 -0.87
C THR A 487 7.90 13.30 -0.92
N GLY A 488 8.64 12.93 0.13
CA GLY A 488 10.04 13.26 0.26
C GLY A 488 10.96 12.38 -0.58
N GLY A 489 10.50 11.17 -0.89
CA GLY A 489 11.13 10.26 -1.84
C GLY A 489 10.11 9.33 -2.48
N ALA A 490 10.61 8.41 -3.30
CA ALA A 490 9.80 7.38 -3.92
C ALA A 490 10.11 6.00 -3.34
N ILE A 491 11.35 5.51 -3.45
CA ILE A 491 11.74 4.20 -2.90
C ILE A 491 12.61 4.42 -1.67
N GLY A 492 12.12 4.02 -0.49
CA GLY A 492 12.80 4.23 0.78
C GLY A 492 12.98 2.96 1.60
N MET A 493 14.19 2.78 2.12
CA MET A 493 14.62 1.63 2.93
C MET A 493 14.26 1.73 4.42
N ALA A 494 13.12 2.30 4.78
CA ALA A 494 12.70 2.42 6.19
C ALA A 494 12.56 1.04 6.88
N GLY A 495 12.38 -0.02 6.09
CA GLY A 495 12.40 -1.40 6.53
C GLY A 495 13.78 -1.96 6.86
N GLY A 496 14.89 -1.37 6.39
CA GLY A 496 16.25 -1.89 6.56
C GLY A 496 16.86 -2.41 5.26
N ALA A 497 17.59 -3.52 5.31
CA ALA A 497 18.29 -4.11 4.16
C ALA A 497 17.33 -4.41 3.00
N THR A 498 17.75 -4.12 1.77
CA THR A 498 16.96 -4.28 0.54
C THR A 498 17.63 -5.26 -0.41
N CYS A 499 16.85 -6.11 -1.07
CA CYS A 499 17.30 -6.93 -2.19
C CYS A 499 16.10 -7.39 -3.03
N ASN A 500 16.36 -7.85 -4.27
CA ASN A 500 15.36 -8.40 -5.18
C ASN A 500 14.22 -7.43 -5.53
N VAL A 501 14.46 -6.12 -5.50
CA VAL A 501 13.54 -5.12 -6.03
C VAL A 501 13.86 -4.85 -7.49
N VAL A 502 12.85 -4.91 -8.36
CA VAL A 502 12.93 -4.56 -9.77
C VAL A 502 11.99 -3.39 -10.03
N SER A 503 12.51 -2.26 -10.50
CA SER A 503 11.72 -1.06 -10.82
C SER A 503 11.84 -0.74 -12.29
N ARG A 504 10.72 -0.50 -12.99
CA ARG A 504 10.69 -0.14 -14.41
C ARG A 504 9.53 0.80 -14.73
N ASN A 505 9.77 1.75 -15.64
CA ASN A 505 8.74 2.60 -16.24
C ASN A 505 7.91 3.41 -15.23
N ASN A 506 8.40 3.67 -14.03
CA ASN A 506 7.72 4.53 -13.07
C ASN A 506 7.99 6.01 -13.39
N VAL A 507 7.15 6.89 -12.84
CA VAL A 507 7.43 8.33 -12.74
C VAL A 507 7.54 8.65 -11.25
N ILE A 508 8.78 8.78 -10.79
CA ILE A 508 9.13 8.88 -9.37
C ILE A 508 9.85 10.19 -9.05
N SER A 509 9.34 10.98 -8.13
CA SER A 509 9.87 12.31 -7.84
C SER A 509 9.89 12.61 -6.35
N ALA A 510 10.81 13.47 -5.93
CA ALA A 510 10.82 14.05 -4.60
C ALA A 510 10.26 15.48 -4.63
N ALA A 511 9.82 15.98 -3.48
CA ALA A 511 9.36 17.35 -3.27
C ALA A 511 10.34 18.42 -3.79
N THR A 512 11.63 18.11 -3.77
CA THR A 512 12.70 18.93 -4.33
C THR A 512 13.81 18.05 -4.90
N LYS A 513 14.52 18.57 -5.91
CA LYS A 513 15.48 17.78 -6.71
C LYS A 513 16.73 17.31 -5.97
N TRP A 514 17.01 17.88 -4.80
CA TRP A 514 18.18 17.53 -3.98
C TRP A 514 17.88 16.46 -2.94
N TRP A 515 16.59 16.16 -2.73
CA TRP A 515 16.17 15.08 -1.85
C TRP A 515 16.32 13.74 -2.53
N THR A 516 16.50 12.72 -1.71
CA THR A 516 16.71 11.35 -2.18
C THR A 516 15.41 10.77 -2.70
N VAL A 517 15.35 10.45 -4.00
CA VAL A 517 14.17 9.80 -4.60
C VAL A 517 14.25 8.27 -4.48
N VAL A 518 15.46 7.71 -4.52
CA VAL A 518 15.72 6.29 -4.31
C VAL A 518 16.84 6.12 -3.29
N GLN A 519 16.54 5.35 -2.25
CA GLN A 519 17.47 4.96 -1.20
C GLN A 519 17.38 3.46 -0.95
N LEU A 520 18.50 2.77 -1.11
CA LEU A 520 18.63 1.33 -0.93
C LEU A 520 19.69 0.99 0.13
N ASN A 521 19.65 -0.24 0.61
CA ASN A 521 20.72 -0.84 1.42
C ASN A 521 20.96 -2.28 0.95
N GLU A 522 21.78 -2.46 -0.09
CA GLU A 522 22.00 -3.75 -0.77
C GLU A 522 22.84 -4.74 0.07
N GLU A 523 22.27 -5.31 1.13
CA GLU A 523 22.99 -6.27 2.00
C GLU A 523 22.64 -7.74 1.71
N CYS A 524 21.45 -8.03 1.15
CA CYS A 524 20.94 -9.40 0.98
C CYS A 524 20.82 -9.88 -0.47
N GLY A 525 21.31 -9.09 -1.43
CA GLY A 525 21.18 -9.33 -2.86
C GLY A 525 21.10 -8.02 -3.64
N LYS A 526 21.05 -8.13 -4.97
CA LYS A 526 21.01 -6.97 -5.86
C LYS A 526 19.59 -6.49 -6.09
N ASN A 527 19.42 -5.17 -6.14
CA ASN A 527 18.24 -4.54 -6.71
C ASN A 527 18.54 -4.16 -8.17
N ASP A 528 17.48 -4.00 -8.94
CA ASP A 528 17.52 -3.63 -10.34
C ASP A 528 16.54 -2.47 -10.55
N ILE A 529 17.01 -1.26 -10.28
CA ILE A 529 16.23 -0.01 -10.38
C ILE A 529 16.69 0.71 -11.64
N ASP A 530 15.83 0.72 -12.67
CA ASP A 530 16.20 1.21 -14.00
C ASP A 530 15.00 1.61 -14.85
N TYR A 531 15.23 2.37 -15.93
CA TYR A 531 14.19 2.83 -16.87
C TYR A 531 13.03 3.61 -16.23
N ASP A 532 13.25 4.25 -15.09
CA ASP A 532 12.25 5.13 -14.47
C ASP A 532 12.49 6.58 -14.91
N VAL A 533 11.41 7.36 -14.97
CA VAL A 533 11.52 8.83 -15.01
C VAL A 533 11.67 9.30 -13.58
N TYR A 534 12.73 10.06 -13.28
CA TYR A 534 12.99 10.49 -11.92
C TYR A 534 13.35 11.96 -11.76
N TRP A 535 12.91 12.53 -10.63
CA TRP A 535 13.28 13.88 -10.18
C TRP A 535 13.72 13.88 -8.73
N GLY A 536 15.03 13.87 -8.51
CA GLY A 536 15.64 13.78 -7.18
C GLY A 536 17.06 13.22 -7.25
N ARG A 537 17.69 13.07 -6.09
CA ARG A 537 19.00 12.44 -5.94
C ARG A 537 18.86 10.92 -5.86
N LEU A 538 19.76 10.22 -6.53
CA LEU A 538 20.00 8.78 -6.37
C LEU A 538 21.23 8.60 -5.47
N ILE A 539 21.16 7.76 -4.44
CA ILE A 539 22.30 7.49 -3.56
C ILE A 539 23.16 6.34 -4.09
N ASP A 540 22.54 5.35 -4.73
CA ASP A 540 23.14 4.03 -4.97
C ASP A 540 23.61 3.77 -6.41
N GLY A 541 23.77 4.82 -7.22
CA GLY A 541 24.28 4.70 -8.61
C GLY A 541 23.40 3.85 -9.53
N VAL A 542 22.10 3.78 -9.23
CA VAL A 542 21.05 3.09 -10.02
C VAL A 542 20.57 3.95 -11.20
N GLU A 543 19.57 3.46 -11.96
CA GLU A 543 18.97 4.16 -13.11
C GLU A 543 19.94 4.39 -14.28
N ALA A 544 20.66 3.36 -14.69
CA ALA A 544 21.60 3.43 -15.82
C ALA A 544 20.95 3.89 -17.13
N HIS A 545 19.67 3.57 -17.33
CA HIS A 545 18.82 3.96 -18.44
C HIS A 545 17.64 4.83 -18.00
N GLY A 546 17.66 5.35 -16.78
CA GLY A 546 16.63 6.24 -16.26
C GLY A 546 16.65 7.61 -16.94
N THR A 547 15.52 8.29 -16.86
CA THR A 547 15.34 9.63 -17.44
C THR A 547 15.22 10.68 -16.34
N TYR A 548 16.27 11.47 -16.12
CA TYR A 548 16.24 12.58 -15.15
C TYR A 548 15.42 13.76 -15.69
N ALA A 549 14.24 13.99 -15.14
CA ALA A 549 13.33 15.05 -15.58
C ALA A 549 12.30 15.41 -14.50
N GLU A 550 11.95 16.69 -14.37
CA GLU A 550 10.72 17.08 -13.66
C GLU A 550 9.52 16.68 -14.55
N PRO A 551 8.68 15.73 -14.13
CA PRO A 551 7.56 15.25 -14.95
C PRO A 551 6.46 16.30 -15.04
N ILE A 552 5.84 16.42 -16.22
CA ILE A 552 4.75 17.37 -16.46
C ILE A 552 3.49 16.58 -16.78
N PHE A 553 2.47 16.69 -15.93
CA PHE A 553 1.21 15.95 -16.04
C PHE A 553 0.06 16.83 -16.57
N ASN A 554 -0.93 16.23 -17.23
CA ASN A 554 -2.18 16.91 -17.55
C ASN A 554 -2.92 17.33 -16.27
N ALA A 555 -2.99 16.43 -15.28
CA ALA A 555 -3.44 16.74 -13.93
C ALA A 555 -2.70 17.97 -13.37
N THR A 556 -3.47 18.93 -12.89
CA THR A 556 -2.96 20.00 -12.03
C THR A 556 -3.59 19.78 -10.67
N LEU A 557 -2.78 19.33 -9.70
CA LEU A 557 -3.19 19.27 -8.31
C LEU A 557 -2.80 20.61 -7.67
N ASP A 558 -3.81 21.43 -7.38
CA ASP A 558 -3.66 22.59 -6.51
C ASP A 558 -4.15 22.17 -5.11
N PRO A 559 -3.26 21.66 -4.24
CA PRO A 559 -3.62 21.41 -2.85
C PRO A 559 -3.93 22.74 -2.18
N VAL A 560 -4.72 22.71 -1.12
CA VAL A 560 -4.90 23.88 -0.24
C VAL A 560 -4.47 23.51 1.15
N LEU A 561 -3.47 24.22 1.62
CA LEU A 561 -3.05 24.08 3.00
C LEU A 561 -4.17 24.65 3.86
N VAL A 562 -4.89 23.77 4.55
CA VAL A 562 -5.73 24.20 5.66
C VAL A 562 -4.91 24.00 6.91
N ARG A 563 -4.47 25.13 7.47
CA ARG A 563 -3.89 25.16 8.80
C ARG A 563 -4.93 24.69 9.81
N ALA A 564 -4.92 23.40 10.14
CA ALA A 564 -5.60 22.88 11.31
C ALA A 564 -4.50 22.62 12.33
N ASP A 565 -4.39 23.50 13.32
CA ASP A 565 -3.50 23.31 14.46
C ASP A 565 -4.09 22.18 15.30
N LEU A 566 -3.75 20.93 14.96
CA LEU A 566 -4.22 19.76 15.69
C LEU A 566 -3.58 19.78 17.09
N HIS A 567 -4.28 19.37 18.15
CA HIS A 567 -3.78 19.35 19.52
C HIS A 567 -3.93 17.95 20.11
N ASP A 568 -2.91 17.46 20.81
CA ASP A 568 -3.04 16.22 21.56
C ASP A 568 -4.03 16.42 22.73
N ALA A 569 -4.94 15.47 22.89
CA ALA A 569 -5.81 15.32 24.05
C ALA A 569 -5.12 15.54 25.39
N THR A 570 -3.91 15.00 25.56
CA THR A 570 -3.30 14.84 26.89
C THR A 570 -2.07 15.72 27.13
N GLY A 571 -1.74 16.64 26.20
CA GLY A 571 -0.51 17.43 26.31
C GLY A 571 -0.56 18.83 25.68
N PRO A 572 0.43 19.69 25.96
CA PRO A 572 0.53 21.02 25.36
C PRO A 572 0.95 20.99 23.88
N ARG A 573 1.05 19.80 23.27
CA ARG A 573 1.56 19.61 21.91
C ARG A 573 0.46 19.96 20.92
N THR A 574 0.81 20.85 19.99
CA THR A 574 0.08 21.02 18.74
C THR A 574 0.67 20.00 17.76
N SER A 575 -0.07 19.07 17.17
CA SER A 575 0.34 18.15 16.10
C SER A 575 0.43 18.85 14.73
N GLY A 576 0.72 20.16 14.72
CA GLY A 576 1.12 20.95 13.57
C GLY A 576 0.16 20.97 12.37
N GLN A 577 0.65 21.52 11.26
CA GLN A 577 -0.16 21.81 10.06
C GLN A 577 -0.34 20.55 9.19
N VAL A 578 -1.55 20.35 8.67
CA VAL A 578 -1.88 19.26 7.74
C VAL A 578 -2.25 19.82 6.36
N PHE A 579 -1.93 19.07 5.30
CA PHE A 579 -2.39 19.41 3.96
C PHE A 579 -3.84 18.94 3.76
N LYS A 580 -4.70 19.78 3.18
CA LYS A 580 -5.99 19.33 2.62
C LYS A 580 -5.91 19.46 1.10
N ALA A 581 -6.46 18.50 0.36
CA ALA A 581 -6.67 18.68 -1.07
C ALA A 581 -7.90 19.59 -1.28
N THR A 582 -7.83 20.52 -2.24
CA THR A 582 -8.96 21.40 -2.62
C THR A 582 -9.71 20.99 -3.87
N VAL A 583 -9.31 19.90 -4.50
CA VAL A 583 -10.08 19.32 -5.59
C VAL A 583 -10.38 17.90 -5.17
N ASP A 584 -11.66 17.53 -5.22
CA ASP A 584 -12.05 16.14 -5.15
C ASP A 584 -11.34 15.43 -6.30
N VAL A 585 -10.39 14.57 -5.97
CA VAL A 585 -9.53 13.95 -6.98
C VAL A 585 -10.31 12.94 -7.82
N ALA A 586 -11.52 12.55 -7.39
CA ALA A 586 -12.49 11.86 -8.22
C ALA A 586 -12.84 12.66 -9.50
N ALA A 587 -12.64 13.98 -9.53
CA ALA A 587 -12.86 14.81 -10.72
C ALA A 587 -11.68 14.81 -11.71
N ILE A 588 -10.47 14.45 -11.27
CA ILE A 588 -9.24 14.70 -12.04
C ILE A 588 -8.96 13.53 -12.99
N GLY A 589 -8.72 12.31 -12.50
CA GLY A 589 -8.59 11.05 -13.28
C GLY A 589 -7.58 11.01 -14.45
N ASP A 590 -7.10 12.15 -14.94
CA ASP A 590 -6.15 12.32 -16.04
C ASP A 590 -4.76 12.60 -15.50
N PHE A 591 -4.10 11.53 -15.08
CA PHE A 591 -2.69 11.54 -14.68
C PHE A 591 -1.71 11.30 -15.85
N THR A 592 -2.12 11.52 -17.09
CA THR A 592 -1.22 11.31 -18.24
C THR A 592 -0.10 12.34 -18.24
N LEU A 593 1.08 11.95 -18.76
CA LEU A 593 2.16 12.89 -19.04
C LEU A 593 1.74 13.83 -20.18
N ARG A 594 1.99 15.14 -20.08
CA ARG A 594 1.70 16.10 -21.15
C ARG A 594 2.51 15.78 -22.41
N ALA A 595 2.03 16.24 -23.56
CA ALA A 595 2.82 16.24 -24.79
C ALA A 595 4.16 16.98 -24.56
N GLY A 596 5.27 16.34 -24.92
CA GLY A 596 6.62 16.85 -24.69
C GLY A 596 7.24 16.54 -23.32
N SER A 597 6.47 15.99 -22.36
CA SER A 597 7.06 15.46 -21.13
C SER A 597 7.90 14.23 -21.42
N LEU A 598 9.07 14.14 -20.79
CA LEU A 598 9.91 12.96 -20.84
C LEU A 598 9.20 11.77 -20.18
N GLY A 599 9.41 10.57 -20.70
CA GLY A 599 8.69 9.34 -20.33
C GLY A 599 7.48 9.00 -21.20
N ARG A 600 6.87 9.98 -21.87
CA ARG A 600 5.72 9.74 -22.76
C ARG A 600 6.15 8.98 -24.02
N GLY A 601 5.55 7.81 -24.25
CA GLY A 601 5.82 6.93 -25.38
C GLY A 601 7.21 6.31 -25.38
N LYS A 602 7.86 6.20 -24.21
CA LYS A 602 9.26 5.76 -24.06
C LYS A 602 9.46 4.65 -23.03
N ALA A 603 8.39 4.10 -22.46
CA ALA A 603 8.50 2.99 -21.53
C ALA A 603 9.05 1.73 -22.22
N GLN A 604 9.77 0.91 -21.45
CA GLN A 604 10.18 -0.42 -21.85
C GLN A 604 8.96 -1.32 -22.01
N ARG A 605 9.01 -2.25 -22.98
CA ARG A 605 8.01 -3.31 -23.06
C ARG A 605 8.13 -4.21 -21.82
N LEU A 606 7.01 -4.41 -21.14
CA LEU A 606 6.86 -5.33 -20.02
C LEU A 606 5.70 -6.27 -20.37
N PRO A 607 5.97 -7.53 -20.75
CA PRO A 607 4.93 -8.47 -21.17
C PRO A 607 3.79 -8.56 -20.15
N ASN A 608 2.54 -8.54 -20.62
CA ASN A 608 1.28 -8.43 -19.88
C ASN A 608 1.00 -7.08 -19.20
N PHE A 609 1.97 -6.19 -19.00
CA PHE A 609 1.74 -4.92 -18.32
C PHE A 609 1.46 -3.74 -19.25
N ASN A 610 1.98 -3.78 -20.48
CA ASN A 610 1.82 -2.68 -21.44
C ASN A 610 1.84 -3.09 -22.92
N ASP A 611 1.65 -4.38 -23.22
CA ASP A 611 1.67 -4.92 -24.60
C ASP A 611 0.56 -4.35 -25.50
N GLU A 612 -0.50 -3.83 -24.91
CA GLU A 612 -1.61 -3.23 -25.65
C GLU A 612 -1.25 -1.87 -26.27
N TYR A 613 -0.08 -1.30 -25.93
CA TYR A 613 0.38 -0.01 -26.44
C TYR A 613 1.67 -0.16 -27.25
N ALA A 614 1.64 0.30 -28.50
CA ALA A 614 2.83 0.32 -29.36
C ALA A 614 3.93 1.28 -28.85
N THR A 615 3.52 2.35 -28.16
CA THR A 615 4.40 3.33 -27.53
C THR A 615 3.93 3.58 -26.10
N PRO A 616 4.29 2.69 -25.16
CA PRO A 616 3.83 2.82 -23.78
C PRO A 616 4.49 4.02 -23.10
N ASP A 617 3.75 4.67 -22.21
CA ASP A 617 4.23 5.76 -21.36
C ASP A 617 4.82 5.23 -20.05
N ALA A 618 5.82 5.92 -19.52
CA ALA A 618 6.17 5.78 -18.11
C ALA A 618 5.02 6.29 -17.22
N GLY A 619 4.88 5.72 -16.03
CA GLY A 619 3.87 6.07 -15.05
C GLY A 619 2.56 5.31 -15.22
N ALA A 620 1.60 5.64 -14.36
CA ALA A 620 0.38 4.88 -14.16
C ALA A 620 -0.61 4.98 -15.32
N HIS A 621 -0.64 6.14 -15.97
CA HIS A 621 -1.70 6.47 -16.91
C HIS A 621 -1.13 6.66 -18.31
N GLN A 622 -1.58 5.80 -19.22
CA GLN A 622 -1.20 5.84 -20.63
C GLN A 622 -1.84 7.05 -21.32
N SER A 623 -1.04 7.86 -22.02
CA SER A 623 -1.57 8.91 -22.88
C SER A 623 -2.50 8.36 -23.96
N GLY A 624 -3.66 9.02 -24.12
CA GLY A 624 -4.65 8.67 -25.14
C GLY A 624 -5.73 7.71 -24.64
N THR A 625 -5.66 7.21 -23.40
CA THR A 625 -6.74 6.44 -22.78
C THR A 625 -7.76 7.33 -22.06
N GLY A 626 -8.91 6.75 -21.69
CA GLY A 626 -9.89 7.41 -20.83
C GLY A 626 -9.35 7.63 -19.41
N LYS A 627 -10.01 8.50 -18.62
CA LYS A 627 -9.62 8.77 -17.23
C LYS A 627 -9.52 7.48 -16.42
N MET A 628 -8.54 7.42 -15.53
CA MET A 628 -8.52 6.41 -14.47
C MET A 628 -9.65 6.69 -13.49
N GLU A 629 -10.29 5.63 -13.01
CA GLU A 629 -11.39 5.71 -12.05
C GLU A 629 -11.08 4.93 -10.77
N PHE A 630 -11.54 5.45 -9.64
CA PHE A 630 -11.24 4.93 -8.30
C PHE A 630 -12.48 5.02 -7.39
N GLY A 631 -12.50 4.22 -6.33
CA GLY A 631 -13.59 4.23 -5.36
C GLY A 631 -14.86 3.54 -5.86
N VAL A 632 -15.96 3.77 -5.13
CA VAL A 632 -17.15 2.92 -5.19
C VAL A 632 -17.84 2.85 -6.56
N ASP A 633 -17.65 3.86 -7.40
CA ASP A 633 -18.26 3.97 -8.74
C ASP A 633 -17.29 3.69 -9.89
N ALA A 634 -16.05 3.30 -9.57
CA ALA A 634 -15.05 2.96 -10.58
C ALA A 634 -15.52 1.82 -11.48
N TYR A 635 -15.46 2.08 -12.79
CA TYR A 635 -15.77 1.21 -13.92
C TYR A 635 -17.17 0.57 -13.88
N ARG A 636 -18.13 1.15 -13.14
CA ARG A 636 -19.54 0.73 -13.17
C ARG A 636 -20.21 1.13 -14.49
N THR A 637 -21.01 0.22 -15.05
CA THR A 637 -21.87 0.46 -16.21
C THR A 637 -23.27 -0.13 -15.95
N PRO A 638 -24.35 0.68 -16.01
CA PRO A 638 -24.35 2.14 -16.11
C PRO A 638 -23.70 2.79 -14.88
N LYS A 639 -23.29 4.04 -15.02
CA LYS A 639 -22.92 4.85 -13.86
C LYS A 639 -24.19 5.08 -13.00
N PRO A 640 -24.11 4.92 -11.67
CA PRO A 640 -25.26 5.06 -10.78
C PRO A 640 -25.83 6.48 -10.74
#